data_AF-A0A8J3ZNM4-F1
#
_entry.id   AF-A0A8J3ZNM4-F1
#
_cell.length_a   1.000
_cell.length_b   1.000
_cell.length_c   1.000
_cell.angle_alpha   90.00
_cell.angle_beta   90.00
_cell.angle_gamma   90.00
#
_symmetry.space_group_name_H-M   'P 1'
#
loop_
_entity.id
_entity.type
_entity.pdbx_description
1 polymer ?
#
loop_
_entity_poly.entity_id
_entity_poly.type
_entity_poly.pdbx_seq_one_letter_code
_entity_poly.pdbx_strand_id
1 'polypeptide(L)'
;MSLVRRVPKKRRVSLRKRAAQQPGKWRAFAPTADRPGPITRSLQAIGRSVFHEYTLATLGSVLLAVIMTWPTMRYPTRTVPQDLGDPLLQAWQLAWSGHALDTKPSTIWDSNTFFPERLSFAFSDTLLGFAPLGMIGSGVSAAILRYNIVFTLAFALAFLGAYALARQLGAWRSGAVVAAAAFAYAPWRWGQAGHLHVLSSGGIVLALAMLARGHGFTLRHGYRPADAKPGWALAGWLVAAWQISLGFGIGLPFAYVLALLAVVALIAWFVVPRRVVTRHSTPEILPAGLETPTPALAAPPPTTSASQVTSFERPEPQTSPYARPTSAPATSPYARPTSPYARPTSTITATIDTAAKPTDATPTDGAPTDGAPTNSAPTDGAPTNSAPTDGAPTNGAPTDVAATTVAPTDSALTDSALTDSAPGTGQPPTAQPTGESTWARPDGEPAPAKPNAEPTAARPHDDPAPAQPQAGTHGSAQPSGTLATPAAGPPTNGRSGRRRARGPELQPAARASDVIDFGPVRPEPSQQPARPARPAGPFKRWLARRPPFPKRLLGADVLGGIIFAAVGVFMAIPYLRVVNDHPYARRGVNELDIYSPPAYGFVTAPAESWLWGHDHSGLRTTMEAPNEGALLIGFVLLGLALAGLLYSVWSYQVRFLLLVAMIVSAVLAMGTAAPFGGKFSYLPLHSVLPGWDGIRTPGRLVLWTTLFAGLLAAGAVSAFVERARDFTIERGAGPYPGPLLRMALLLPLVLVLVEGISASPHPEVPRPPAGLSEVQGPMLVLPSDQLSDEMIMLWTTDGFPSVVNGGSGFIPARLDEVREVAATFPDPASVELLRGLGVRSVVVVKSMVAGTDYEPTANPGNFPDLDPAIEVEDTPELVIYNL
;
A
#
# COMPACT_ATOMS: atom_id res chain seq x y z
N MET A 1 -53.17 27.48 20.41
CA MET A 1 -53.09 28.94 20.23
C MET A 1 -52.59 29.57 21.53
N SER A 2 -51.33 30.02 21.59
CA SER A 2 -50.80 30.85 22.70
C SER A 2 -49.60 31.67 22.21
N LEU A 3 -49.31 32.82 22.84
CA LEU A 3 -48.45 33.85 22.25
C LEU A 3 -46.96 33.71 22.60
N VAL A 4 -46.13 33.38 21.62
CA VAL A 4 -44.67 33.52 21.72
C VAL A 4 -44.25 34.97 21.46
N ARG A 5 -44.07 35.76 22.53
CA ARG A 5 -43.49 37.12 22.45
C ARG A 5 -42.04 37.06 21.93
N ARG A 6 -41.83 37.42 20.65
CA ARG A 6 -40.49 37.55 20.04
C ARG A 6 -39.71 38.70 20.70
N VAL A 7 -38.74 38.38 21.56
CA VAL A 7 -37.79 39.37 22.11
C VAL A 7 -36.79 39.77 21.01
N PRO A 8 -36.66 41.07 20.65
CA PRO A 8 -35.82 41.50 19.53
C PRO A 8 -34.32 41.32 19.79
N LYS A 9 -33.57 40.87 18.76
CA LYS A 9 -32.13 40.50 18.84
C LYS A 9 -31.26 41.53 19.57
N LYS A 10 -31.47 42.84 19.35
CA LYS A 10 -30.68 43.92 19.99
C LYS A 10 -30.74 43.87 21.54
N ARG A 11 -31.87 43.48 22.16
CA ARG A 11 -32.01 43.45 23.64
C ARG A 11 -31.31 42.28 24.32
N ARG A 12 -31.03 41.18 23.60
CA ARG A 12 -30.22 40.05 24.13
C ARG A 12 -28.72 40.38 24.22
N VAL A 13 -28.22 41.28 23.37
CA VAL A 13 -26.80 41.68 23.37
C VAL A 13 -26.49 42.63 24.53
N SER A 14 -27.36 43.60 24.81
CA SER A 14 -27.17 44.54 25.93
C SER A 14 -27.25 43.86 27.30
N LEU A 15 -28.15 42.88 27.48
CA LEU A 15 -28.21 42.08 28.71
C LEU A 15 -26.93 41.25 28.91
N ARG A 16 -26.39 40.61 27.86
CA ARG A 16 -25.09 39.90 27.97
C ARG A 16 -23.92 40.85 28.25
N LYS A 17 -23.90 42.07 27.70
CA LYS A 17 -22.87 43.07 28.05
C LYS A 17 -22.98 43.55 29.51
N ARG A 18 -24.18 43.90 30.00
CA ARG A 18 -24.35 44.30 31.42
C ARG A 18 -23.98 43.18 32.40
N ALA A 19 -24.35 41.93 32.11
CA ALA A 19 -23.96 40.77 32.91
C ALA A 19 -22.44 40.48 32.89
N ALA A 20 -21.70 40.96 31.89
CA ALA A 20 -20.25 40.81 31.78
C ALA A 20 -19.45 41.99 32.37
N GLN A 21 -20.11 43.12 32.70
CA GLN A 21 -19.44 44.35 33.18
C GLN A 21 -19.63 44.65 34.67
N GLN A 22 -20.39 43.83 35.41
CA GLN A 22 -20.34 43.86 36.88
C GLN A 22 -19.40 42.76 37.40
N PRO A 23 -18.18 43.09 37.87
CA PRO A 23 -17.38 42.17 38.65
C PRO A 23 -18.06 41.98 40.02
N GLY A 24 -18.89 40.94 40.14
CA GLY A 24 -19.64 40.68 41.36
C GLY A 24 -18.73 40.52 42.57
N LYS A 25 -18.95 41.32 43.63
CA LYS A 25 -18.22 41.28 44.92
C LYS A 25 -18.05 39.87 45.49
N TRP A 26 -18.98 38.98 45.18
CA TRP A 26 -19.02 37.58 45.63
C TRP A 26 -17.97 36.65 44.99
N ARG A 27 -17.21 37.09 43.98
CA ARG A 27 -16.13 36.26 43.40
C ARG A 27 -15.00 35.93 44.39
N ALA A 28 -14.83 36.72 45.45
CA ALA A 28 -13.90 36.42 46.55
C ALA A 28 -14.40 35.30 47.50
N PHE A 29 -15.67 34.93 47.42
CA PHE A 29 -16.31 33.88 48.22
C PHE A 29 -16.62 32.60 47.43
N ALA A 30 -16.23 32.54 46.15
CA ALA A 30 -16.19 31.27 45.45
C ALA A 30 -15.06 30.43 46.05
N PRO A 31 -15.31 29.19 46.52
CA PRO A 31 -14.25 28.34 47.03
C PRO A 31 -13.19 28.16 45.95
N THR A 32 -11.91 28.34 46.31
CA THR A 32 -10.80 28.10 45.41
C THR A 32 -10.84 26.65 44.98
N ALA A 33 -11.22 26.38 43.73
CA ALA A 33 -11.38 25.02 43.22
C ALA A 33 -10.12 24.21 43.50
N ASP A 34 -10.25 23.20 44.38
CA ASP A 34 -9.10 22.48 44.93
C ASP A 34 -8.24 21.96 43.79
N ARG A 35 -6.94 22.32 43.85
CA ARG A 35 -5.97 21.85 42.86
C ARG A 35 -5.93 20.33 43.01
N PRO A 36 -6.40 19.53 42.02
CA PRO A 36 -6.53 18.09 42.19
C PRO A 36 -5.20 17.50 42.66
N GLY A 37 -5.25 16.52 43.56
CA GLY A 37 -4.06 15.85 44.07
C GLY A 37 -3.19 15.26 42.95
N PRO A 38 -1.90 14.93 43.22
CA PRO A 38 -1.03 14.36 42.20
C PRO A 38 -1.63 13.11 41.54
N ILE A 39 -2.27 12.24 42.34
CA ILE A 39 -2.98 11.04 41.87
C ILE A 39 -4.12 11.40 40.91
N THR A 40 -5.01 12.35 41.26
CA THR A 40 -6.12 12.73 40.37
C THR A 40 -5.65 13.53 39.15
N ARG A 41 -4.49 14.21 39.18
CA ARG A 41 -3.85 14.74 37.97
C ARG A 41 -3.34 13.63 37.06
N SER A 42 -2.66 12.63 37.62
CA SER A 42 -2.18 11.46 36.86
C SER A 42 -3.34 10.68 36.22
N LEU A 43 -4.40 10.40 36.99
CA LEU A 43 -5.60 9.75 36.46
C LEU A 43 -6.30 10.59 35.38
N GLN A 44 -6.37 11.92 35.54
CA GLN A 44 -6.88 12.81 34.48
C GLN A 44 -5.96 12.87 33.24
N ALA A 45 -4.64 12.75 33.40
CA ALA A 45 -3.70 12.72 32.29
C ALA A 45 -3.78 11.39 31.52
N ILE A 46 -3.81 10.26 32.24
CA ILE A 46 -4.03 8.92 31.69
C ILE A 46 -5.38 8.89 30.96
N GLY A 47 -6.46 9.33 31.60
CA GLY A 47 -7.79 9.40 30.97
C GLY A 47 -7.82 10.27 29.71
N ARG A 48 -7.15 11.44 29.70
CA ARG A 48 -7.03 12.29 28.50
C ARG A 48 -6.21 11.64 27.37
N SER A 49 -5.32 10.70 27.69
CA SER A 49 -4.53 9.93 26.72
C SER A 49 -5.32 8.73 26.16
N VAL A 50 -5.98 7.97 27.04
CA VAL A 50 -6.82 6.82 26.68
C VAL A 50 -8.02 7.26 25.85
N PHE A 51 -8.73 8.31 26.27
CA PHE A 51 -9.84 8.90 25.52
C PHE A 51 -9.40 9.92 24.45
N HIS A 52 -8.13 9.90 24.03
CA HIS A 52 -7.69 10.71 22.90
C HIS A 52 -8.22 10.12 21.58
N GLU A 53 -8.57 11.00 20.63
CA GLU A 53 -9.24 10.62 19.38
C GLU A 53 -8.45 9.58 18.57
N TYR A 54 -7.12 9.73 18.50
CA TYR A 54 -6.26 8.79 17.80
C TYR A 54 -6.02 7.49 18.59
N THR A 55 -5.98 7.51 19.93
CA THR A 55 -5.88 6.29 20.74
C THR A 55 -7.10 5.39 20.53
N LEU A 56 -8.30 5.99 20.54
CA LEU A 56 -9.54 5.28 20.24
C LEU A 56 -9.61 4.82 18.78
N ALA A 57 -9.05 5.59 17.84
CA ALA A 57 -8.98 5.18 16.44
C ALA A 57 -8.02 3.99 16.22
N THR A 58 -6.85 3.96 16.87
CA THR A 58 -5.89 2.85 16.78
C THR A 58 -6.41 1.58 17.45
N LEU A 59 -6.98 1.69 18.66
CA LEU A 59 -7.57 0.52 19.34
C LEU A 59 -8.79 0.00 18.57
N GLY A 60 -9.61 0.91 18.05
CA GLY A 60 -10.76 0.57 17.20
C GLY A 60 -10.36 -0.05 15.87
N SER A 61 -9.26 0.39 15.24
CA SER A 61 -8.80 -0.16 13.96
C SER A 61 -8.19 -1.55 14.10
N VAL A 62 -7.47 -1.83 15.20
CA VAL A 62 -6.96 -3.18 15.51
C VAL A 62 -8.12 -4.13 15.84
N LEU A 63 -9.06 -3.72 16.71
CA LEU A 63 -10.22 -4.54 17.04
C LEU A 63 -11.09 -4.82 15.80
N LEU A 64 -11.35 -3.82 14.97
CA LEU A 64 -12.14 -3.98 13.75
C LEU A 64 -11.41 -4.84 12.72
N ALA A 65 -10.07 -4.73 12.59
CA ALA A 65 -9.31 -5.62 11.72
C ALA A 65 -9.43 -7.08 12.16
N VAL A 66 -9.24 -7.41 13.45
CA VAL A 66 -9.40 -8.78 13.98
C VAL A 66 -10.81 -9.33 13.73
N ILE A 67 -11.84 -8.49 13.76
CA ILE A 67 -13.23 -8.89 13.44
C ILE A 67 -13.41 -9.12 11.94
N MET A 68 -12.92 -8.21 11.09
CA MET A 68 -13.10 -8.28 9.63
C MET A 68 -12.20 -9.30 8.94
N THR A 69 -11.07 -9.69 9.55
CA THR A 69 -10.16 -10.76 9.07
C THR A 69 -10.42 -12.12 9.74
N TRP A 70 -11.42 -12.24 10.62
CA TRP A 70 -11.76 -13.53 11.24
C TRP A 70 -12.17 -14.55 10.17
N PRO A 71 -11.67 -15.81 10.20
CA PRO A 71 -10.98 -16.50 11.29
C PRO A 71 -9.43 -16.46 11.29
N THR A 72 -8.74 -15.54 10.60
CA THR A 72 -7.26 -15.52 10.50
C THR A 72 -6.53 -15.67 11.85
N MET A 73 -7.05 -15.03 12.92
CA MET A 73 -6.46 -15.09 14.27
C MET A 73 -6.95 -16.27 15.14
N ARG A 74 -7.68 -17.25 14.57
CA ARG A 74 -8.19 -18.45 15.26
C ARG A 74 -7.12 -19.54 15.40
N TYR A 75 -6.36 -19.80 14.32
CA TYR A 75 -5.26 -20.78 14.29
C TYR A 75 -3.99 -20.14 13.67
N PRO A 76 -3.50 -19.02 14.23
CA PRO A 76 -2.56 -18.12 13.53
C PRO A 76 -1.16 -18.69 13.32
N THR A 77 -0.83 -19.86 13.86
CA THR A 77 0.42 -20.61 13.63
C THR A 77 0.29 -21.71 12.58
N ARG A 78 -0.92 -21.97 12.06
CA ARG A 78 -1.20 -23.12 11.18
C ARG A 78 -2.08 -22.82 9.98
N THR A 79 -2.99 -21.84 10.01
CA THR A 79 -3.81 -21.49 8.85
C THR A 79 -3.41 -20.16 8.24
N VAL A 80 -3.52 -20.00 6.94
CA VAL A 80 -3.28 -18.73 6.21
C VAL A 80 -4.53 -18.31 5.43
N PRO A 81 -4.80 -17.00 5.23
CA PRO A 81 -5.91 -16.52 4.40
C PRO A 81 -5.75 -16.81 2.90
N GLN A 82 -6.89 -17.03 2.25
CA GLN A 82 -7.09 -17.32 0.82
C GLN A 82 -6.65 -18.74 0.40
N ASP A 83 -5.36 -18.99 0.26
CA ASP A 83 -4.81 -20.19 -0.38
C ASP A 83 -3.43 -20.58 0.19
N LEU A 84 -2.70 -21.48 -0.48
CA LEU A 84 -1.39 -22.00 -0.07
C LEU A 84 -0.24 -21.61 -1.04
N GLY A 85 -0.42 -20.63 -1.91
CA GLY A 85 0.66 -20.09 -2.75
C GLY A 85 1.32 -18.87 -2.10
N ASP A 86 1.04 -17.69 -2.66
CA ASP A 86 1.52 -16.35 -2.26
C ASP A 86 1.61 -16.11 -0.72
N PRO A 87 0.66 -16.58 0.13
CA PRO A 87 0.79 -16.49 1.58
C PRO A 87 2.03 -17.18 2.17
N LEU A 88 2.44 -18.34 1.62
CA LEU A 88 3.60 -19.10 2.10
C LEU A 88 4.90 -18.45 1.65
N LEU A 89 4.96 -18.01 0.39
CA LEU A 89 6.03 -17.18 -0.16
C LEU A 89 6.26 -15.94 0.72
N GLN A 90 5.21 -15.16 0.97
CA GLN A 90 5.33 -13.92 1.74
C GLN A 90 5.56 -14.17 3.25
N ALA A 91 5.16 -15.32 3.80
CA ALA A 91 5.57 -15.77 5.14
C ALA A 91 7.08 -16.10 5.20
N TRP A 92 7.63 -16.75 4.18
CA TRP A 92 9.08 -16.96 4.04
C TRP A 92 9.83 -15.63 3.88
N GLN A 93 9.35 -14.68 3.06
CA GLN A 93 10.01 -13.38 2.89
C GLN A 93 10.15 -12.59 4.21
N LEU A 94 9.08 -12.59 5.03
CA LEU A 94 9.09 -12.01 6.37
C LEU A 94 10.11 -12.69 7.30
N ALA A 95 10.33 -13.99 7.14
CA ALA A 95 11.30 -14.74 7.93
C ALA A 95 12.75 -14.54 7.43
N TRP A 96 12.99 -14.64 6.11
CA TRP A 96 14.31 -14.43 5.49
C TRP A 96 14.87 -13.04 5.79
N SER A 97 14.07 -11.99 5.59
CA SER A 97 14.51 -10.61 5.81
C SER A 97 14.87 -10.35 7.28
N GLY A 98 14.26 -11.05 8.23
CA GLY A 98 14.66 -11.07 9.64
C GLY A 98 15.95 -11.83 9.88
N HIS A 99 16.05 -13.07 9.38
CA HIS A 99 17.24 -13.91 9.49
C HIS A 99 18.49 -13.18 8.96
N ALA A 100 18.42 -12.64 7.74
CA ALA A 100 19.55 -11.96 7.12
C ALA A 100 19.99 -10.69 7.87
N LEU A 101 19.08 -10.00 8.58
CA LEU A 101 19.44 -8.87 9.45
C LEU A 101 20.13 -9.29 10.75
N ASP A 102 19.90 -10.52 11.22
CA ASP A 102 20.50 -11.05 12.45
C ASP A 102 21.84 -11.75 12.17
N THR A 103 21.92 -12.56 11.10
CA THR A 103 23.12 -13.34 10.76
C THR A 103 24.14 -12.58 9.92
N LYS A 104 23.71 -11.92 8.82
CA LYS A 104 24.64 -11.29 7.86
C LYS A 104 23.96 -10.21 6.98
N PRO A 105 23.78 -8.98 7.48
CA PRO A 105 23.04 -7.92 6.77
C PRO A 105 23.53 -7.56 5.36
N SER A 106 24.79 -7.89 5.03
CA SER A 106 25.36 -7.64 3.69
C SER A 106 24.79 -8.55 2.59
N THR A 107 24.24 -9.72 2.93
CA THR A 107 23.71 -10.71 1.96
C THR A 107 22.18 -10.75 1.96
N ILE A 108 21.51 -9.70 2.43
CA ILE A 108 20.04 -9.65 2.53
C ILE A 108 19.30 -9.85 1.20
N TRP A 109 19.97 -9.60 0.07
CA TRP A 109 19.43 -9.80 -1.28
C TRP A 109 19.71 -11.21 -1.85
N ASP A 110 20.71 -11.91 -1.35
CA ASP A 110 21.10 -13.25 -1.80
C ASP A 110 20.41 -14.27 -0.88
N SER A 111 19.18 -14.68 -1.21
CA SER A 111 18.38 -15.58 -0.37
C SER A 111 18.83 -17.03 -0.44
N ASN A 112 18.35 -17.86 0.48
CA ASN A 112 18.67 -19.29 0.51
C ASN A 112 18.03 -20.11 -0.64
N THR A 113 17.44 -19.45 -1.64
CA THR A 113 16.57 -20.01 -2.68
C THR A 113 17.11 -19.68 -4.07
N PHE A 114 16.66 -20.44 -5.08
CA PHE A 114 17.19 -20.38 -6.45
C PHE A 114 18.71 -20.65 -6.54
N PHE A 115 19.29 -21.44 -5.63
CA PHE A 115 20.73 -21.71 -5.63
C PHE A 115 21.19 -22.28 -6.99
N PRO A 116 22.26 -21.76 -7.63
CA PRO A 116 23.27 -20.81 -7.13
C PRO A 116 23.08 -19.34 -7.57
N GLU A 117 21.86 -18.91 -7.93
CA GLU A 117 21.57 -17.54 -8.37
C GLU A 117 21.88 -16.47 -7.32
N ARG A 118 22.06 -15.23 -7.78
CA ARG A 118 22.38 -14.05 -6.96
C ARG A 118 21.22 -13.06 -6.95
N LEU A 119 21.14 -12.25 -5.89
CA LEU A 119 20.06 -11.28 -5.70
C LEU A 119 18.64 -11.91 -5.73
N SER A 120 18.54 -13.21 -5.47
CA SER A 120 17.32 -14.03 -5.58
C SER A 120 16.15 -13.53 -4.72
N PHE A 121 16.42 -12.80 -3.63
CA PHE A 121 15.36 -12.16 -2.86
C PHE A 121 14.63 -11.06 -3.65
N ALA A 122 15.32 -10.40 -4.59
CA ALA A 122 14.76 -9.36 -5.45
C ALA A 122 14.03 -9.90 -6.70
N PHE A 123 13.76 -11.21 -6.79
CA PHE A 123 12.91 -11.76 -7.85
C PHE A 123 11.39 -11.51 -7.59
N SER A 124 11.04 -11.06 -6.38
CA SER A 124 9.68 -10.64 -5.97
C SER A 124 9.72 -9.33 -5.16
N ASP A 125 8.56 -8.69 -4.94
CA ASP A 125 8.41 -7.64 -3.92
C ASP A 125 8.81 -8.20 -2.54
N THR A 126 9.75 -7.56 -1.84
CA THR A 126 10.47 -8.17 -0.71
C THR A 126 9.88 -7.97 0.68
N LEU A 127 8.83 -7.14 0.86
CA LEU A 127 8.25 -6.82 2.17
C LEU A 127 9.26 -6.28 3.21
N LEU A 128 10.43 -5.79 2.79
CA LEU A 128 11.60 -5.48 3.63
C LEU A 128 11.29 -4.46 4.75
N GLY A 129 10.32 -3.57 4.58
CA GLY A 129 9.81 -2.69 5.63
C GLY A 129 9.26 -3.42 6.89
N PHE A 130 8.98 -4.73 6.82
CA PHE A 130 8.59 -5.56 7.97
C PHE A 130 9.74 -6.36 8.59
N ALA A 131 10.96 -6.34 8.03
CA ALA A 131 12.09 -7.18 8.47
C ALA A 131 12.40 -7.18 9.99
N PRO A 132 12.22 -6.08 10.76
CA PRO A 132 12.38 -6.11 12.23
C PRO A 132 11.39 -7.02 12.97
N LEU A 133 10.23 -7.34 12.37
CA LEU A 133 9.31 -8.37 12.88
C LEU A 133 9.79 -9.78 12.53
N GLY A 134 10.53 -9.92 11.41
CA GLY A 134 11.22 -11.13 11.02
C GLY A 134 12.25 -11.59 12.07
N MET A 135 12.84 -10.67 12.84
CA MET A 135 13.82 -11.02 13.89
C MET A 135 13.19 -11.70 15.12
N ILE A 136 11.87 -11.91 15.16
CA ILE A 136 11.15 -12.48 16.31
C ILE A 136 10.70 -13.91 16.00
N GLY A 137 11.52 -14.89 16.40
CA GLY A 137 11.24 -16.33 16.28
C GLY A 137 11.72 -16.96 14.96
N SER A 138 11.97 -18.27 14.99
CA SER A 138 12.49 -19.08 13.88
C SER A 138 11.50 -20.18 13.46
N GLY A 139 11.70 -20.75 12.27
CA GLY A 139 10.91 -21.87 11.77
C GLY A 139 9.48 -21.54 11.32
N VAL A 140 8.85 -22.57 10.74
CA VAL A 140 7.55 -22.51 10.05
C VAL A 140 6.45 -21.87 10.90
N SER A 141 6.26 -22.35 12.14
CA SER A 141 5.20 -21.84 13.02
C SER A 141 5.36 -20.35 13.36
N ALA A 142 6.59 -19.85 13.46
CA ALA A 142 6.85 -18.44 13.68
C ALA A 142 6.67 -17.62 12.39
N ALA A 143 7.01 -18.18 11.22
CA ALA A 143 6.78 -17.53 9.92
C ALA A 143 5.28 -17.29 9.66
N ILE A 144 4.46 -18.34 9.82
CA ILE A 144 2.99 -18.26 9.67
C ILE A 144 2.38 -17.28 10.70
N LEU A 145 2.87 -17.30 11.95
CA LEU A 145 2.41 -16.37 12.99
C LEU A 145 2.74 -14.90 12.67
N ARG A 146 3.96 -14.62 12.19
CA ARG A 146 4.37 -13.28 11.74
C ARG A 146 3.49 -12.83 10.57
N TYR A 147 3.26 -13.68 9.57
CA TYR A 147 2.40 -13.39 8.43
C TYR A 147 0.98 -13.00 8.85
N ASN A 148 0.30 -13.84 9.65
CA ASN A 148 -1.09 -13.61 10.08
C ASN A 148 -1.26 -12.35 10.96
N ILE A 149 -0.26 -12.04 11.80
CA ILE A 149 -0.22 -10.79 12.57
C ILE A 149 -0.06 -9.59 11.63
N VAL A 150 0.89 -9.64 10.69
CA VAL A 150 1.15 -8.52 9.76
C VAL A 150 -0.03 -8.30 8.80
N PHE A 151 -0.65 -9.37 8.30
CA PHE A 151 -1.90 -9.32 7.52
C PHE A 151 -3.00 -8.56 8.28
N THR A 152 -3.29 -8.97 9.52
CA THR A 152 -4.31 -8.30 10.34
C THR A 152 -3.94 -6.85 10.65
N LEU A 153 -2.65 -6.55 10.88
CA LEU A 153 -2.17 -5.18 11.11
C LEU A 153 -2.16 -4.31 9.85
N ALA A 154 -2.04 -4.88 8.64
CA ALA A 154 -2.14 -4.15 7.37
C ALA A 154 -3.53 -3.52 7.20
N PHE A 155 -4.60 -4.28 7.47
CA PHE A 155 -5.98 -3.77 7.52
C PHE A 155 -6.15 -2.69 8.60
N ALA A 156 -5.62 -2.91 9.80
CA ALA A 156 -5.69 -1.93 10.89
C ALA A 156 -4.97 -0.60 10.54
N LEU A 157 -3.83 -0.68 9.84
CA LEU A 157 -3.06 0.48 9.39
C LEU A 157 -3.72 1.19 8.20
N ALA A 158 -4.31 0.44 7.26
CA ALA A 158 -5.11 0.99 6.16
C ALA A 158 -6.29 1.82 6.68
N PHE A 159 -7.03 1.29 7.66
CA PHE A 159 -8.11 2.00 8.33
C PHE A 159 -7.58 3.26 9.06
N LEU A 160 -6.55 3.11 9.91
CA LEU A 160 -6.02 4.21 10.72
C LEU A 160 -5.44 5.35 9.86
N GLY A 161 -4.73 5.01 8.78
CA GLY A 161 -4.15 5.96 7.84
C GLY A 161 -5.22 6.70 7.03
N ALA A 162 -6.22 5.99 6.49
CA ALA A 162 -7.34 6.59 5.78
C ALA A 162 -8.21 7.47 6.70
N TYR A 163 -8.43 7.05 7.95
CA TYR A 163 -9.05 7.87 8.98
C TYR A 163 -8.27 9.17 9.22
N ALA A 164 -6.96 9.06 9.49
CA ALA A 164 -6.09 10.21 9.73
C ALA A 164 -6.09 11.19 8.54
N LEU A 165 -6.06 10.67 7.31
CA LEU A 165 -6.11 11.46 6.07
C LEU A 165 -7.44 12.19 5.94
N ALA A 166 -8.58 11.48 6.01
CA ALA A 166 -9.90 12.09 5.91
C ALA A 166 -10.11 13.17 7.01
N ARG A 167 -9.68 12.90 8.25
CA ARG A 167 -9.71 13.87 9.36
C ARG A 167 -8.85 15.10 9.09
N GLN A 168 -7.63 14.94 8.56
CA GLN A 168 -6.73 16.05 8.22
C GLN A 168 -7.26 16.88 7.04
N LEU A 169 -7.87 16.25 6.02
CA LEU A 169 -8.47 16.96 4.89
C LEU A 169 -9.80 17.67 5.26
N GLY A 170 -10.40 17.32 6.40
CA GLY A 170 -11.47 18.07 7.05
C GLY A 170 -12.81 17.36 7.19
N ALA A 171 -12.87 16.04 6.99
CA ALA A 171 -14.05 15.24 7.33
C ALA A 171 -14.27 15.19 8.85
N TRP A 172 -15.53 15.04 9.29
CA TRP A 172 -15.86 14.73 10.68
C TRP A 172 -15.50 13.28 11.02
N ARG A 173 -15.48 12.95 12.33
CA ARG A 173 -15.16 11.61 12.83
C ARG A 173 -15.97 10.49 12.14
N SER A 174 -17.27 10.72 11.94
CA SER A 174 -18.18 9.81 11.23
C SER A 174 -17.76 9.56 9.78
N GLY A 175 -17.64 10.63 8.98
CA GLY A 175 -17.25 10.51 7.57
C GLY A 175 -15.85 9.92 7.40
N ALA A 176 -14.92 10.27 8.28
CA ALA A 176 -13.59 9.67 8.27
C ALA A 176 -13.58 8.17 8.64
N VAL A 177 -14.44 7.72 9.56
CA VAL A 177 -14.61 6.28 9.87
C VAL A 177 -15.24 5.53 8.69
N VAL A 178 -16.23 6.12 7.99
CA VAL A 178 -16.82 5.52 6.78
C VAL A 178 -15.78 5.39 5.66
N ALA A 179 -14.97 6.43 5.41
CA ALA A 179 -13.87 6.36 4.44
C ALA A 179 -12.77 5.36 4.84
N ALA A 180 -12.49 5.25 6.13
CA ALA A 180 -11.51 4.29 6.65
C ALA A 180 -11.98 2.85 6.48
N ALA A 181 -13.25 2.56 6.79
CA ALA A 181 -13.87 1.26 6.55
C ALA A 181 -13.87 0.92 5.06
N ALA A 182 -14.30 1.86 4.20
CA ALA A 182 -14.32 1.69 2.76
C ALA A 182 -12.91 1.44 2.17
N PHE A 183 -11.89 2.17 2.62
CA PHE A 183 -10.53 1.98 2.12
C PHE A 183 -9.87 0.68 2.61
N ALA A 184 -10.17 0.26 3.84
CA ALA A 184 -9.59 -0.95 4.44
C ALA A 184 -10.28 -2.24 3.98
N TYR A 185 -11.60 -2.24 3.78
CA TYR A 185 -12.41 -3.45 3.57
C TYR A 185 -13.23 -3.43 2.27
N ALA A 186 -12.82 -2.68 1.24
CA ALA A 186 -13.47 -2.73 -0.07
C ALA A 186 -13.41 -4.14 -0.68
N PRO A 187 -14.48 -4.64 -1.34
CA PRO A 187 -14.57 -6.04 -1.80
C PRO A 187 -13.36 -6.54 -2.61
N TRP A 188 -12.83 -5.74 -3.55
CA TRP A 188 -11.65 -6.09 -4.35
C TRP A 188 -10.42 -6.52 -3.52
N ARG A 189 -10.29 -6.03 -2.28
CA ARG A 189 -9.14 -6.36 -1.40
C ARG A 189 -9.16 -7.83 -0.95
N TRP A 190 -10.31 -8.50 -1.01
CA TRP A 190 -10.44 -9.90 -0.60
C TRP A 190 -10.03 -10.89 -1.70
N GLY A 191 -10.10 -10.51 -2.98
CA GLY A 191 -9.46 -11.26 -4.08
C GLY A 191 -7.92 -11.14 -4.06
N GLN A 192 -7.41 -10.17 -3.30
CA GLN A 192 -5.99 -9.88 -3.08
C GLN A 192 -5.55 -10.32 -1.67
N ALA A 193 -6.23 -11.30 -1.05
CA ALA A 193 -6.00 -11.70 0.34
C ALA A 193 -4.65 -12.39 0.57
N GLY A 194 -4.12 -13.15 -0.39
CA GLY A 194 -2.73 -13.65 -0.35
C GLY A 194 -1.68 -12.59 -0.69
N HIS A 195 -2.09 -11.47 -1.29
CA HIS A 195 -1.18 -10.41 -1.75
C HIS A 195 -0.88 -9.41 -0.62
N LEU A 196 -0.22 -9.85 0.46
CA LEU A 196 0.13 -9.01 1.61
C LEU A 196 0.91 -7.73 1.21
N HIS A 197 1.74 -7.80 0.16
CA HIS A 197 2.42 -6.65 -0.44
C HIS A 197 1.45 -5.58 -1.00
N VAL A 198 0.33 -5.97 -1.63
CA VAL A 198 -0.75 -5.07 -2.09
C VAL A 198 -1.61 -4.59 -0.92
N LEU A 199 -1.91 -5.46 0.03
CA LEU A 199 -2.71 -5.13 1.21
C LEU A 199 -2.02 -4.12 2.13
N SER A 200 -0.68 -4.10 2.15
CA SER A 200 0.15 -3.23 2.99
C SER A 200 0.20 -1.76 2.50
N SER A 201 -0.91 -1.27 1.97
CA SER A 201 -1.13 0.08 1.44
C SER A 201 -1.42 1.15 2.51
N GLY A 202 -1.39 0.80 3.80
CA GLY A 202 -1.77 1.72 4.88
C GLY A 202 -0.77 2.86 5.15
N GLY A 203 0.51 2.64 4.82
CA GLY A 203 1.54 3.68 4.88
C GLY A 203 1.30 4.80 3.88
N ILE A 204 0.76 4.51 2.68
CA ILE A 204 0.42 5.51 1.64
C ILE A 204 -0.49 6.60 2.23
N VAL A 205 -1.66 6.18 2.75
CA VAL A 205 -2.66 7.12 3.28
C VAL A 205 -2.20 7.78 4.58
N LEU A 206 -1.44 7.08 5.43
CA LEU A 206 -0.86 7.66 6.64
C LEU A 206 0.23 8.71 6.33
N ALA A 207 1.12 8.44 5.39
CA ALA A 207 2.15 9.38 4.92
C ALA A 207 1.50 10.65 4.34
N LEU A 208 0.49 10.49 3.48
CA LEU A 208 -0.29 11.62 2.95
C LEU A 208 -0.97 12.43 4.07
N ALA A 209 -1.50 11.77 5.11
CA ALA A 209 -2.07 12.44 6.27
C ALA A 209 -1.02 13.25 7.06
N MET A 210 0.15 12.66 7.30
CA MET A 210 1.25 13.30 8.02
C MET A 210 1.86 14.46 7.21
N LEU A 211 2.08 14.30 5.90
CA LEU A 211 2.56 15.36 5.00
C LEU A 211 1.58 16.54 4.94
N ALA A 212 0.28 16.29 4.73
CA ALA A 212 -0.75 17.33 4.74
C ALA A 212 -0.83 18.07 6.09
N ARG A 213 -0.68 17.33 7.19
CA ARG A 213 -0.61 17.88 8.56
C ARG A 213 0.65 18.70 8.80
N GLY A 214 1.80 18.26 8.28
CA GLY A 214 3.07 18.97 8.34
C GLY A 214 3.03 20.29 7.57
N HIS A 215 2.35 20.30 6.42
CA HIS A 215 2.11 21.49 5.61
C HIS A 215 1.00 22.41 6.13
N GLY A 216 0.21 22.00 7.14
CA GLY A 216 -0.97 22.77 7.56
C GLY A 216 -2.03 22.87 6.44
N PHE A 217 -2.13 21.83 5.59
CA PHE A 217 -3.03 21.77 4.44
C PHE A 217 -4.33 21.04 4.80
N THR A 218 -5.46 21.54 4.29
CA THR A 218 -6.79 20.92 4.41
C THR A 218 -7.61 21.18 3.14
N LEU A 219 -8.46 20.26 2.70
CA LEU A 219 -9.35 20.49 1.54
C LEU A 219 -10.43 21.55 1.83
N ARG A 220 -10.78 21.81 3.10
CA ARG A 220 -11.72 22.89 3.47
C ARG A 220 -11.14 24.30 3.36
N HIS A 221 -9.83 24.48 3.57
CA HIS A 221 -9.22 25.80 3.77
C HIS A 221 -7.94 26.07 2.98
N GLY A 222 -7.44 25.08 2.23
CA GLY A 222 -6.14 25.13 1.55
C GLY A 222 -4.96 25.09 2.53
N TYR A 223 -3.83 25.66 2.08
CA TYR A 223 -2.57 25.76 2.80
C TYR A 223 -2.59 26.88 3.86
N ARG A 224 -2.21 26.57 5.10
CA ARG A 224 -2.12 27.53 6.21
C ARG A 224 -0.72 27.50 6.87
N PRO A 225 0.17 28.46 6.54
CA PRO A 225 1.52 28.53 7.12
C PRO A 225 1.60 28.55 8.65
N ALA A 226 0.57 29.06 9.33
CA ALA A 226 0.51 29.13 10.79
C ALA A 226 0.15 27.79 11.45
N ASP A 227 -0.50 26.88 10.70
CA ASP A 227 -0.88 25.54 11.18
C ASP A 227 0.20 24.47 10.85
N ALA A 228 1.23 24.85 10.09
CA ALA A 228 2.31 23.97 9.61
C ALA A 228 3.24 23.50 10.74
N LYS A 229 3.63 22.22 10.70
CA LYS A 229 4.36 21.50 11.75
C LYS A 229 5.45 20.62 11.15
N PRO A 230 6.68 21.13 10.95
CA PRO A 230 7.74 20.43 10.21
C PRO A 230 8.03 18.98 10.65
N GLY A 231 7.93 18.67 11.94
CA GLY A 231 8.10 17.28 12.42
C GLY A 231 7.08 16.28 11.86
N TRP A 232 5.86 16.73 11.52
CA TRP A 232 4.87 15.89 10.85
C TRP A 232 5.14 15.75 9.35
N ALA A 233 5.80 16.73 8.70
CA ALA A 233 6.26 16.58 7.33
C ALA A 233 7.39 15.53 7.26
N LEU A 234 8.40 15.65 8.12
CA LEU A 234 9.48 14.65 8.22
C LEU A 234 8.93 13.26 8.56
N ALA A 235 8.00 13.14 9.52
CA ALA A 235 7.38 11.86 9.84
C ALA A 235 6.60 11.27 8.65
N GLY A 236 5.92 12.10 7.86
CA GLY A 236 5.24 11.66 6.63
C GLY A 236 6.21 11.14 5.57
N TRP A 237 7.36 11.79 5.39
CA TRP A 237 8.43 11.29 4.52
C TRP A 237 9.06 9.99 5.04
N LEU A 238 9.22 9.82 6.35
CA LEU A 238 9.71 8.57 6.94
C LEU A 238 8.72 7.41 6.77
N VAL A 239 7.42 7.65 6.95
CA VAL A 239 6.37 6.65 6.65
C VAL A 239 6.31 6.35 5.14
N ALA A 240 6.57 7.34 4.27
CA ALA A 240 6.68 7.10 2.84
C ALA A 240 7.91 6.24 2.48
N ALA A 241 9.05 6.47 3.13
CA ALA A 241 10.28 5.69 2.93
C ALA A 241 10.10 4.23 3.39
N TRP A 242 9.42 4.04 4.53
CA TRP A 242 9.00 2.71 4.98
C TRP A 242 8.04 2.06 3.96
N GLN A 243 7.03 2.78 3.47
CA GLN A 243 6.05 2.23 2.53
C GLN A 243 6.66 1.78 1.19
N ILE A 244 7.68 2.46 0.66
CA ILE A 244 8.37 2.02 -0.56
C ILE A 244 9.34 0.86 -0.31
N SER A 245 9.86 0.71 0.92
CA SER A 245 10.64 -0.48 1.31
C SER A 245 9.82 -1.77 1.47
N LEU A 246 8.49 -1.71 1.30
CA LEU A 246 7.65 -2.93 1.28
C LEU A 246 7.59 -3.60 -0.10
N GLY A 247 7.92 -2.88 -1.17
CA GLY A 247 7.80 -3.37 -2.55
C GLY A 247 7.46 -2.26 -3.53
N PHE A 248 7.81 -2.46 -4.79
CA PHE A 248 7.53 -1.53 -5.88
C PHE A 248 6.12 -1.71 -6.48
N GLY A 249 5.48 -2.89 -6.35
CA GLY A 249 4.17 -3.16 -6.93
C GLY A 249 3.07 -2.16 -6.53
N ILE A 250 3.13 -1.62 -5.31
CA ILE A 250 2.36 -0.42 -4.91
C ILE A 250 3.23 0.78 -4.53
N GLY A 251 4.51 0.56 -4.19
CA GLY A 251 5.44 1.63 -3.80
C GLY A 251 5.84 2.55 -4.96
N LEU A 252 5.96 2.03 -6.19
CA LEU A 252 6.35 2.83 -7.35
C LEU A 252 5.23 3.78 -7.79
N PRO A 253 3.95 3.36 -7.98
CA PRO A 253 2.86 4.29 -8.23
C PRO A 253 2.73 5.37 -7.15
N PHE A 254 2.94 5.01 -5.88
CA PHE A 254 2.95 5.97 -4.77
C PHE A 254 4.09 7.00 -4.86
N ALA A 255 5.30 6.58 -5.24
CA ALA A 255 6.42 7.49 -5.48
C ALA A 255 6.11 8.52 -6.58
N TYR A 256 5.53 8.08 -7.70
CA TYR A 256 5.10 8.99 -8.76
C TYR A 256 3.95 9.93 -8.32
N VAL A 257 3.02 9.46 -7.48
CA VAL A 257 1.99 10.33 -6.88
C VAL A 257 2.61 11.38 -5.94
N LEU A 258 3.61 11.03 -5.11
CA LEU A 258 4.32 12.00 -4.28
C LEU A 258 5.09 13.03 -5.13
N ALA A 259 5.76 12.60 -6.20
CA ALA A 259 6.43 13.49 -7.13
C ALA A 259 5.45 14.46 -7.81
N LEU A 260 4.30 13.95 -8.30
CA LEU A 260 3.23 14.77 -8.88
C LEU A 260 2.67 15.77 -7.86
N LEU A 261 2.42 15.35 -6.62
CA LEU A 261 1.96 16.25 -5.55
C LEU A 261 2.98 17.33 -5.21
N ALA A 262 4.28 17.02 -5.21
CA ALA A 262 5.35 17.99 -5.01
C ALA A 262 5.42 19.02 -6.17
N VAL A 263 5.32 18.56 -7.43
CA VAL A 263 5.26 19.44 -8.61
C VAL A 263 4.01 20.33 -8.58
N VAL A 264 2.83 19.77 -8.28
CA VAL A 264 1.58 20.54 -8.15
C VAL A 264 1.66 21.54 -7.01
N ALA A 265 2.26 21.19 -5.86
CA ALA A 265 2.48 22.12 -4.75
C ALA A 265 3.44 23.27 -5.12
N LEU A 266 4.52 22.97 -5.85
CA LEU A 266 5.49 23.96 -6.34
C LEU A 266 4.84 24.92 -7.35
N ILE A 267 4.09 24.40 -8.32
CA ILE A 267 3.33 25.20 -9.30
C ILE A 267 2.26 26.03 -8.58
N ALA A 268 1.52 25.45 -7.64
CA ALA A 268 0.52 26.18 -6.87
C ALA A 268 1.14 27.33 -6.05
N TRP A 269 2.31 27.12 -5.44
CA TRP A 269 3.06 28.17 -4.75
C TRP A 269 3.56 29.25 -5.72
N PHE A 270 4.06 28.85 -6.90
CA PHE A 270 4.56 29.77 -7.93
C PHE A 270 3.46 30.57 -8.62
N VAL A 271 2.26 30.03 -8.78
CA VAL A 271 1.13 30.68 -9.46
C VAL A 271 0.25 31.45 -8.49
N VAL A 272 -0.21 30.84 -7.40
CA VAL A 272 -1.22 31.43 -6.50
C VAL A 272 -0.62 32.59 -5.68
N PRO A 273 -1.17 33.82 -5.76
CA PRO A 273 -0.75 34.90 -4.90
C PRO A 273 -1.31 34.72 -3.48
N ARG A 274 -0.54 35.18 -2.49
CA ARG A 274 -0.93 35.26 -1.08
C ARG A 274 -2.20 36.09 -0.95
N ARG A 275 -3.32 35.45 -0.61
CA ARG A 275 -4.57 36.16 -0.28
C ARG A 275 -4.33 37.08 0.91
N VAL A 276 -4.24 38.38 0.65
CA VAL A 276 -4.19 39.40 1.71
C VAL A 276 -5.58 39.47 2.31
N VAL A 277 -5.79 38.73 3.41
CA VAL A 277 -6.94 38.96 4.29
C VAL A 277 -6.69 40.29 4.98
N THR A 278 -7.17 41.38 4.38
CA THR A 278 -7.36 42.65 5.06
C THR A 278 -8.29 42.40 6.23
N ARG A 279 -7.72 42.26 7.43
CA ARG A 279 -8.48 42.54 8.65
C ARG A 279 -8.95 43.99 8.50
N HIS A 280 -10.23 44.19 8.25
CA HIS A 280 -10.87 45.40 8.70
C HIS A 280 -10.71 45.42 10.22
N SER A 281 -9.74 46.19 10.69
CA SER A 281 -9.69 46.63 12.07
C SER A 281 -11.03 47.27 12.36
N THR A 282 -11.81 46.66 13.26
CA THR A 282 -13.03 47.26 13.79
C THR A 282 -12.70 48.70 14.17
N PRO A 283 -13.44 49.72 13.69
CA PRO A 283 -13.12 51.10 14.03
C PRO A 283 -13.08 51.23 15.55
N GLU A 284 -11.98 51.76 16.05
CA GLU A 284 -11.70 51.86 17.47
C GLU A 284 -12.73 52.81 18.09
N ILE A 285 -13.63 52.25 18.90
CA ILE A 285 -14.66 53.04 19.59
C ILE A 285 -13.96 53.78 20.72
N LEU A 286 -13.44 54.97 20.39
CA LEU A 286 -12.97 55.94 21.36
C LEU A 286 -14.03 56.12 22.46
N PRO A 287 -13.65 56.11 23.75
CA PRO A 287 -14.59 56.30 24.83
C PRO A 287 -15.16 57.72 24.76
N ALA A 288 -16.49 57.83 24.72
CA ALA A 288 -17.17 59.12 24.78
C ALA A 288 -17.00 59.73 26.19
N GLY A 289 -16.40 60.91 26.27
CA GLY A 289 -16.24 61.62 27.54
C GLY A 289 -15.05 62.58 27.58
N LEU A 290 -15.14 63.70 26.86
CA LEU A 290 -14.56 64.99 27.26
C LEU A 290 -15.21 66.07 26.39
N GLU A 291 -15.83 67.07 27.01
CA GLU A 291 -16.49 68.18 26.33
C GLU A 291 -15.48 69.31 26.05
N THR A 292 -15.62 69.98 24.91
CA THR A 292 -15.04 71.32 24.64
C THR A 292 -15.78 71.94 23.44
N PRO A 293 -15.87 73.28 23.32
CA PRO A 293 -17.05 73.91 22.74
C PRO A 293 -17.03 74.10 21.21
N THR A 294 -18.24 74.19 20.66
CA THR A 294 -18.56 74.48 19.25
C THR A 294 -18.20 75.92 18.85
N PRO A 295 -17.39 76.14 17.79
CA PRO A 295 -17.31 77.44 17.11
C PRO A 295 -18.59 77.74 16.30
N ALA A 296 -18.96 79.02 16.21
CA ALA A 296 -20.29 79.43 15.74
C ALA A 296 -20.51 79.35 14.21
N LEU A 297 -21.78 79.53 13.82
CA LEU A 297 -22.24 79.70 12.42
C LEU A 297 -21.48 80.80 11.67
N ALA A 298 -21.25 80.56 10.38
CA ALA A 298 -21.13 81.59 9.35
C ALA A 298 -22.10 81.26 8.20
N ALA A 299 -22.80 82.26 7.68
CA ALA A 299 -23.85 82.11 6.66
C ALA A 299 -23.36 82.50 5.24
N PRO A 300 -23.96 81.95 4.16
CA PRO A 300 -23.55 82.22 2.77
C PRO A 300 -24.18 83.50 2.21
N PRO A 301 -23.55 84.14 1.20
CA PRO A 301 -24.14 84.28 -0.15
C PRO A 301 -23.07 84.35 -1.28
N PRO A 302 -23.36 84.71 -2.56
CA PRO A 302 -24.64 84.78 -3.29
C PRO A 302 -24.70 84.03 -4.67
N THR A 303 -25.90 83.54 -5.00
CA THR A 303 -26.64 83.52 -6.29
C THR A 303 -26.02 83.29 -7.71
N THR A 304 -26.82 82.53 -8.50
CA THR A 304 -27.16 82.68 -9.95
C THR A 304 -26.17 82.36 -11.09
N SER A 305 -26.49 81.30 -11.83
CA SER A 305 -26.91 81.36 -13.25
C SER A 305 -27.75 80.11 -13.61
N ALA A 306 -28.58 80.14 -14.66
CA ALA A 306 -29.58 79.10 -14.92
C ALA A 306 -29.84 78.79 -16.41
N SER A 307 -30.11 77.51 -16.72
CA SER A 307 -30.88 76.92 -17.85
C SER A 307 -30.82 75.38 -17.69
N GLN A 308 -31.92 74.63 -17.59
CA GLN A 308 -32.71 74.02 -18.70
C GLN A 308 -31.85 73.18 -19.67
N VAL A 309 -32.20 71.93 -20.04
CA VAL A 309 -33.52 71.41 -20.49
C VAL A 309 -33.91 70.06 -19.84
N THR A 310 -35.13 69.58 -20.14
CA THR A 310 -35.90 68.40 -19.67
C THR A 310 -35.27 67.02 -20.07
N SER A 311 -35.79 65.82 -19.72
CA SER A 311 -37.20 65.44 -19.47
C SER A 311 -37.45 64.10 -18.75
N PHE A 312 -38.61 64.05 -18.07
CA PHE A 312 -39.47 62.91 -17.69
C PHE A 312 -39.03 61.81 -16.70
N GLU A 313 -40.02 61.36 -15.92
CA GLU A 313 -39.91 60.52 -14.73
C GLU A 313 -40.89 59.32 -14.78
N ARG A 314 -40.72 58.37 -13.85
CA ARG A 314 -41.38 57.07 -13.74
C ARG A 314 -42.75 57.13 -13.01
N PRO A 315 -43.79 56.38 -13.43
CA PRO A 315 -45.04 56.21 -12.66
C PRO A 315 -44.98 55.05 -11.63
N GLU A 316 -45.78 55.16 -10.57
CA GLU A 316 -46.12 54.07 -9.63
C GLU A 316 -47.37 53.27 -10.08
N PRO A 317 -47.64 52.07 -9.50
CA PRO A 317 -48.86 51.31 -9.76
C PRO A 317 -49.93 51.41 -8.64
N GLN A 318 -51.16 51.74 -9.03
CA GLN A 318 -52.44 51.46 -8.33
C GLN A 318 -53.48 51.12 -9.44
N THR A 319 -54.64 50.47 -9.27
CA THR A 319 -55.51 50.13 -8.11
C THR A 319 -56.13 48.70 -8.27
N SER A 320 -57.19 48.36 -7.50
CA SER A 320 -58.00 47.12 -7.61
C SER A 320 -59.49 47.43 -7.31
N PRO A 321 -60.46 46.64 -7.81
CA PRO A 321 -61.48 46.11 -6.86
C PRO A 321 -62.16 44.74 -7.19
N TYR A 322 -62.45 43.98 -6.12
CA TYR A 322 -63.64 43.13 -5.82
C TYR A 322 -64.24 42.07 -6.77
N ALA A 323 -64.39 40.83 -6.25
CA ALA A 323 -65.69 40.13 -6.05
C ALA A 323 -65.56 38.86 -5.16
N ARG A 324 -66.68 38.37 -4.59
CA ARG A 324 -66.83 37.12 -3.78
C ARG A 324 -68.31 36.65 -3.83
N PRO A 325 -68.64 35.36 -3.60
CA PRO A 325 -69.08 34.93 -2.25
C PRO A 325 -68.63 33.49 -1.87
N THR A 326 -69.33 32.82 -0.93
CA THR A 326 -68.83 31.67 -0.13
C THR A 326 -69.86 30.56 0.13
N SER A 327 -69.43 29.29 0.17
CA SER A 327 -69.99 28.23 1.06
C SER A 327 -69.11 26.96 1.13
N ALA A 328 -69.42 26.09 2.10
CA ALA A 328 -68.88 24.73 2.40
C ALA A 328 -69.96 24.02 3.30
N PRO A 329 -69.80 22.78 3.83
CA PRO A 329 -68.75 21.75 3.72
C PRO A 329 -69.30 20.30 3.42
N ALA A 330 -68.46 19.24 3.48
CA ALA A 330 -68.80 17.87 3.98
C ALA A 330 -67.61 16.87 3.90
N THR A 331 -67.78 15.68 4.51
CA THR A 331 -66.76 14.66 4.85
C THR A 331 -66.91 13.31 4.10
N SER A 332 -65.78 12.62 3.79
CA SER A 332 -65.47 11.14 3.86
C SER A 332 -66.49 10.03 3.42
N PRO A 333 -66.13 8.72 3.32
CA PRO A 333 -64.82 8.03 3.24
C PRO A 333 -64.75 6.87 2.18
N TYR A 334 -63.68 6.04 2.24
CA TYR A 334 -63.54 4.60 1.89
C TYR A 334 -64.28 3.94 0.69
N ALA A 335 -63.51 3.22 -0.16
CA ALA A 335 -63.80 1.84 -0.59
C ALA A 335 -62.56 1.13 -1.19
N ARG A 336 -62.52 -0.22 -1.12
CA ARG A 336 -61.59 -1.14 -1.82
C ARG A 336 -62.47 -2.22 -2.50
N PRO A 337 -62.08 -2.81 -3.65
CA PRO A 337 -61.74 -4.25 -3.58
C PRO A 337 -60.71 -4.78 -4.62
N THR A 338 -59.91 -5.75 -4.17
CA THR A 338 -59.49 -7.07 -4.76
C THR A 338 -59.15 -7.31 -6.26
N SER A 339 -57.93 -7.84 -6.50
CA SER A 339 -57.50 -9.14 -7.15
C SER A 339 -58.52 -10.09 -7.82
N PRO A 340 -58.14 -11.19 -8.56
CA PRO A 340 -56.79 -11.79 -8.81
C PRO A 340 -56.50 -12.44 -10.23
N TYR A 341 -55.32 -13.11 -10.41
CA TYR A 341 -54.92 -14.10 -11.47
C TYR A 341 -54.90 -13.63 -12.97
N ALA A 342 -54.30 -14.30 -13.99
CA ALA A 342 -53.09 -15.16 -14.11
C ALA A 342 -52.66 -15.38 -15.61
N ARG A 343 -51.59 -16.19 -15.84
CA ARG A 343 -51.06 -16.75 -17.12
C ARG A 343 -52.14 -17.51 -17.95
N PRO A 344 -52.00 -17.80 -19.29
CA PRO A 344 -50.75 -18.20 -19.97
C PRO A 344 -50.54 -17.85 -21.48
N THR A 345 -49.42 -18.38 -22.00
CA THR A 345 -48.90 -18.66 -23.36
C THR A 345 -49.90 -18.76 -24.55
N SER A 346 -49.53 -18.24 -25.75
CA SER A 346 -49.41 -19.01 -27.03
C SER A 346 -49.07 -18.20 -28.30
N THR A 347 -48.41 -18.87 -29.24
CA THR A 347 -48.00 -18.50 -30.62
C THR A 347 -49.17 -18.28 -31.60
N ILE A 348 -48.98 -17.58 -32.74
CA ILE A 348 -49.52 -17.95 -34.07
C ILE A 348 -48.89 -17.14 -35.25
N THR A 349 -49.02 -17.65 -36.47
CA THR A 349 -48.33 -17.27 -37.74
C THR A 349 -49.23 -16.50 -38.72
N ALA A 350 -48.69 -15.54 -39.50
CA ALA A 350 -49.14 -15.07 -40.83
C ALA A 350 -48.20 -13.92 -41.33
N THR A 351 -47.39 -13.95 -42.40
CA THR A 351 -47.54 -14.18 -43.88
C THR A 351 -47.86 -12.94 -44.73
N ILE A 352 -47.03 -12.71 -45.77
CA ILE A 352 -47.29 -12.02 -47.07
C ILE A 352 -47.40 -10.47 -47.05
N ASP A 353 -46.92 -9.67 -48.04
CA ASP A 353 -45.84 -9.78 -49.07
C ASP A 353 -45.65 -8.39 -49.79
N THR A 354 -44.79 -8.31 -50.82
CA THR A 354 -44.75 -7.37 -51.97
C THR A 354 -44.07 -5.97 -51.86
N ALA A 355 -42.83 -5.91 -52.37
CA ALA A 355 -42.49 -5.41 -53.73
C ALA A 355 -41.71 -4.08 -53.96
N ALA A 356 -40.96 -4.15 -55.08
CA ALA A 356 -40.50 -3.09 -56.00
C ALA A 356 -39.20 -2.29 -55.76
N LYS A 357 -38.40 -2.20 -56.84
CA LYS A 357 -37.14 -1.44 -57.03
C LYS A 357 -37.00 -1.11 -58.53
N PRO A 358 -36.47 0.07 -58.92
CA PRO A 358 -35.93 0.30 -60.27
C PRO A 358 -34.39 0.33 -60.31
N THR A 359 -33.81 0.34 -61.51
CA THR A 359 -32.35 0.27 -61.79
C THR A 359 -32.01 1.11 -63.02
N ASP A 360 -30.74 1.53 -63.16
CA ASP A 360 -29.97 1.69 -64.43
C ASP A 360 -28.60 2.35 -64.10
N ALA A 361 -27.50 2.22 -64.86
CA ALA A 361 -27.11 1.32 -65.97
C ALA A 361 -25.55 1.23 -66.04
N THR A 362 -24.98 0.39 -66.93
CA THR A 362 -23.52 0.17 -67.13
C THR A 362 -22.98 0.79 -68.44
N PRO A 363 -21.64 0.74 -68.70
CA PRO A 363 -21.10 -0.34 -69.55
C PRO A 363 -19.73 -0.91 -69.08
N THR A 364 -19.01 -1.64 -69.94
CA THR A 364 -17.98 -2.65 -69.59
C THR A 364 -16.76 -2.62 -70.52
N ASP A 365 -15.58 -3.03 -70.01
CA ASP A 365 -14.46 -3.70 -70.71
C ASP A 365 -13.42 -4.12 -69.63
N GLY A 366 -12.59 -5.17 -69.73
CA GLY A 366 -12.41 -6.27 -70.71
C GLY A 366 -11.30 -7.23 -70.19
N ALA A 367 -11.18 -8.46 -70.70
CA ALA A 367 -10.24 -9.47 -70.16
C ALA A 367 -9.55 -10.34 -71.24
N PRO A 368 -8.31 -10.83 -70.98
CA PRO A 368 -7.87 -12.14 -71.46
C PRO A 368 -7.04 -12.97 -70.43
N THR A 369 -6.77 -14.24 -70.75
CA THR A 369 -6.05 -15.21 -69.88
C THR A 369 -5.06 -16.10 -70.66
N ASP A 370 -3.84 -16.30 -70.13
CA ASP A 370 -2.91 -17.43 -70.37
C ASP A 370 -1.70 -17.33 -69.38
N GLY A 371 -0.78 -18.30 -69.21
CA GLY A 371 -0.68 -19.65 -69.80
C GLY A 371 0.65 -20.38 -69.55
N ALA A 372 0.73 -21.24 -68.52
CA ALA A 372 1.81 -22.22 -68.24
C ALA A 372 3.25 -21.64 -67.99
N PRO A 373 4.28 -22.43 -67.56
CA PRO A 373 4.37 -23.87 -67.27
C PRO A 373 4.84 -24.22 -65.82
N THR A 374 5.53 -25.36 -65.63
CA THR A 374 5.67 -26.10 -64.37
C THR A 374 7.11 -26.36 -63.86
N ASN A 375 7.19 -26.86 -62.61
CA ASN A 375 8.24 -27.71 -61.98
C ASN A 375 9.47 -27.11 -61.23
N SER A 376 9.51 -27.48 -59.94
CA SER A 376 10.66 -28.01 -59.16
C SER A 376 11.65 -27.11 -58.40
N ALA A 377 11.58 -27.23 -57.06
CA ALA A 377 12.69 -27.25 -56.08
C ALA A 377 13.45 -25.93 -55.76
N PRO A 378 14.09 -25.79 -54.57
CA PRO A 378 14.28 -26.79 -53.50
C PRO A 378 13.49 -26.55 -52.20
N THR A 379 13.36 -27.60 -51.40
CA THR A 379 13.09 -27.55 -49.97
C THR A 379 14.38 -27.35 -49.17
N ASP A 380 14.39 -26.40 -48.25
CA ASP A 380 15.23 -26.43 -47.05
C ASP A 380 14.32 -26.23 -45.83
N GLY A 381 14.57 -26.98 -44.75
CA GLY A 381 13.70 -27.02 -43.58
C GLY A 381 13.94 -25.85 -42.63
N ALA A 382 12.92 -25.03 -42.40
CA ALA A 382 12.92 -24.10 -41.26
C ALA A 382 12.74 -24.90 -39.95
N PRO A 383 13.54 -24.64 -38.90
CA PRO A 383 13.44 -25.38 -37.64
C PRO A 383 12.12 -25.05 -36.92
N THR A 384 11.39 -26.10 -36.53
CA THR A 384 10.18 -26.00 -35.71
C THR A 384 10.55 -25.79 -34.24
N ASN A 385 10.91 -24.56 -33.88
CA ASN A 385 10.97 -24.18 -32.47
C ASN A 385 9.54 -24.06 -31.94
N SER A 386 9.14 -25.00 -31.08
CA SER A 386 7.95 -24.89 -30.25
C SER A 386 8.01 -23.60 -29.44
N ALA A 387 6.92 -22.84 -29.40
CA ALA A 387 6.81 -21.71 -28.50
C ALA A 387 6.66 -22.23 -27.05
N PRO A 388 7.44 -21.73 -26.07
CA PRO A 388 7.22 -22.05 -24.67
C PRO A 388 5.81 -21.62 -24.24
N THR A 389 5.04 -22.55 -23.68
CA THR A 389 3.73 -22.26 -23.10
C THR A 389 3.88 -21.78 -21.67
N ASP A 390 4.23 -20.51 -21.49
CA ASP A 390 4.16 -19.83 -20.19
C ASP A 390 2.71 -19.88 -19.68
N GLY A 391 2.45 -20.76 -18.72
CA GLY A 391 1.16 -20.91 -18.09
C GLY A 391 0.84 -19.70 -17.22
N ALA A 392 -0.21 -18.93 -17.58
CA ALA A 392 -0.89 -18.11 -16.59
C ALA A 392 -1.36 -19.04 -15.43
N PRO A 393 -1.24 -18.63 -14.15
CA PRO A 393 -1.55 -19.52 -13.02
C PRO A 393 -3.04 -19.85 -12.97
N THR A 394 -3.41 -20.97 -13.60
CA THR A 394 -4.78 -21.47 -13.63
C THR A 394 -5.11 -22.14 -12.30
N ASN A 395 -5.76 -21.40 -11.40
CA ASN A 395 -6.44 -22.00 -10.25
C ASN A 395 -7.53 -22.95 -10.76
N GLY A 396 -7.20 -24.24 -10.87
CA GLY A 396 -8.15 -25.29 -11.24
C GLY A 396 -9.33 -25.30 -10.26
N ALA A 397 -10.55 -25.32 -10.79
CA ALA A 397 -11.72 -25.53 -9.96
C ALA A 397 -11.64 -26.92 -9.29
N PRO A 398 -11.91 -27.04 -7.98
CA PRO A 398 -11.95 -28.34 -7.32
C PRO A 398 -12.96 -29.25 -8.02
N THR A 399 -12.53 -30.43 -8.44
CA THR A 399 -13.43 -31.45 -9.00
C THR A 399 -14.21 -32.07 -7.84
N ASP A 400 -15.54 -32.15 -7.96
CA ASP A 400 -16.43 -32.69 -6.92
C ASP A 400 -16.12 -34.17 -6.61
N VAL A 401 -15.33 -34.42 -5.56
CA VAL A 401 -15.24 -35.74 -4.92
C VAL A 401 -16.34 -35.81 -3.87
N ALA A 402 -17.45 -36.47 -4.21
CA ALA A 402 -18.63 -36.56 -3.36
C ALA A 402 -18.33 -37.26 -2.02
N ALA A 403 -18.25 -36.49 -0.93
CA ALA A 403 -18.09 -37.02 0.41
C ALA A 403 -19.37 -37.74 0.88
N THR A 404 -19.37 -39.07 0.87
CA THR A 404 -20.50 -39.89 1.31
C THR A 404 -20.82 -39.63 2.78
N THR A 405 -22.00 -39.06 3.05
CA THR A 405 -22.39 -38.65 4.40
C THR A 405 -22.68 -39.86 5.29
N VAL A 406 -21.84 -40.10 6.30
CA VAL A 406 -22.17 -40.94 7.46
C VAL A 406 -22.34 -40.02 8.66
N ALA A 407 -23.56 -39.92 9.18
CA ALA A 407 -23.86 -39.04 10.31
C ALA A 407 -23.48 -39.71 11.65
N PRO A 408 -22.68 -39.06 12.51
CA PRO A 408 -22.47 -39.50 13.89
C PRO A 408 -23.64 -39.04 14.80
N THR A 409 -24.17 -39.96 15.59
CA THR A 409 -25.27 -39.70 16.54
C THR A 409 -24.80 -38.90 17.76
N ASP A 410 -25.67 -38.04 18.30
CA ASP A 410 -25.46 -37.37 19.59
C ASP A 410 -25.15 -38.35 20.72
N SER A 411 -24.08 -38.07 21.49
CA SER A 411 -23.87 -38.57 22.85
C SER A 411 -22.86 -37.67 23.56
N ALA A 412 -23.34 -36.91 24.55
CA ALA A 412 -22.48 -36.09 25.39
C ALA A 412 -21.83 -36.93 26.50
N LEU A 413 -20.62 -36.54 26.95
CA LEU A 413 -20.22 -36.63 28.36
C LEU A 413 -19.01 -35.73 28.68
N THR A 414 -18.99 -35.32 29.94
CA THR A 414 -18.22 -34.28 30.66
C THR A 414 -16.68 -34.37 30.67
N ASP A 415 -16.07 -33.23 30.99
CA ASP A 415 -14.66 -33.08 31.42
C ASP A 415 -14.15 -34.11 32.44
N SER A 416 -12.85 -34.39 32.39
CA SER A 416 -12.00 -34.69 33.55
C SER A 416 -10.52 -34.39 33.24
N ALA A 417 -9.71 -34.14 34.28
CA ALA A 417 -8.44 -33.43 34.18
C ALA A 417 -7.16 -34.30 34.16
N LEU A 418 -6.05 -33.66 33.76
CA LEU A 418 -4.64 -33.80 34.23
C LEU A 418 -4.32 -35.01 35.14
N THR A 419 -3.25 -35.79 34.90
CA THR A 419 -1.85 -35.34 35.11
C THR A 419 -0.78 -36.30 34.56
N ASP A 420 0.29 -35.71 34.01
CA ASP A 420 1.73 -36.03 34.11
C ASP A 420 2.23 -37.38 34.72
N SER A 421 3.05 -38.14 33.95
CA SER A 421 4.29 -38.83 34.39
C SER A 421 4.96 -39.65 33.26
N ALA A 422 6.29 -39.85 33.32
CA ALA A 422 7.12 -40.66 32.41
C ALA A 422 8.13 -41.50 33.24
N PRO A 423 9.14 -42.22 32.66
CA PRO A 423 9.26 -42.90 31.36
C PRO A 423 9.48 -44.43 31.54
N GLY A 424 9.68 -45.21 30.46
CA GLY A 424 10.03 -46.64 30.50
C GLY A 424 11.00 -47.10 29.41
N THR A 425 11.94 -47.99 29.76
CA THR A 425 13.05 -48.47 28.90
C THR A 425 12.88 -49.91 28.45
N GLY A 426 13.35 -50.30 27.24
CA GLY A 426 13.53 -51.72 26.88
C GLY A 426 13.84 -51.99 25.39
N GLN A 427 14.94 -52.70 25.12
CA GLN A 427 15.38 -53.23 23.82
C GLN A 427 16.52 -54.25 24.05
N PRO A 428 16.79 -55.23 23.16
CA PRO A 428 15.91 -56.14 22.41
C PRO A 428 15.93 -57.56 23.03
N PRO A 429 15.60 -58.65 22.31
CA PRO A 429 16.69 -59.42 21.66
C PRO A 429 16.35 -60.04 20.28
N THR A 430 17.37 -60.60 19.62
CA THR A 430 17.36 -61.26 18.30
C THR A 430 17.03 -62.76 18.35
N ALA A 431 16.34 -63.29 17.32
CA ALA A 431 16.45 -64.71 16.92
C ALA A 431 16.02 -64.98 15.46
N GLN A 432 16.81 -65.79 14.76
CA GLN A 432 16.58 -66.54 13.51
C GLN A 432 17.25 -67.93 13.71
N PRO A 433 17.22 -68.92 12.80
CA PRO A 433 16.47 -69.10 11.54
C PRO A 433 15.76 -70.48 11.41
N THR A 434 15.06 -70.73 10.28
CA THR A 434 14.81 -72.03 9.56
C THR A 434 13.72 -71.79 8.50
N GLY A 435 13.62 -72.46 7.34
CA GLY A 435 14.47 -73.49 6.72
C GLY A 435 14.09 -73.74 5.23
N GLU A 436 14.85 -74.62 4.57
CA GLU A 436 14.88 -75.02 3.14
C GLU A 436 13.52 -75.28 2.45
N SER A 437 13.34 -75.13 1.13
CA SER A 437 13.74 -76.11 0.08
C SER A 437 12.96 -75.84 -1.25
N THR A 438 13.23 -76.39 -2.47
CA THR A 438 14.44 -76.84 -3.25
C THR A 438 14.08 -76.92 -4.77
N TRP A 439 15.08 -76.98 -5.67
CA TRP A 439 15.02 -77.28 -7.14
C TRP A 439 14.43 -76.21 -8.09
N ALA A 440 14.85 -76.04 -9.36
CA ALA A 440 15.63 -76.92 -10.26
C ALA A 440 16.55 -76.18 -11.28
N ARG A 441 17.42 -76.95 -11.95
CA ARG A 441 18.25 -76.68 -13.15
C ARG A 441 18.26 -77.99 -14.00
N PRO A 442 18.83 -78.09 -15.23
CA PRO A 442 19.96 -77.37 -15.84
C PRO A 442 19.48 -76.57 -17.10
N ASP A 443 20.20 -76.27 -18.18
CA ASP A 443 21.56 -76.66 -18.68
C ASP A 443 22.09 -75.64 -19.73
N GLY A 444 23.31 -75.83 -20.24
CA GLY A 444 23.75 -75.30 -21.54
C GLY A 444 25.00 -74.41 -21.54
N GLU A 445 26.19 -75.01 -21.57
CA GLU A 445 27.46 -74.37 -22.00
C GLU A 445 28.11 -75.23 -23.12
N PRO A 446 28.90 -74.65 -24.05
CA PRO A 446 30.35 -74.65 -23.81
C PRO A 446 31.12 -73.43 -24.38
N ALA A 447 32.26 -73.12 -23.73
CA ALA A 447 33.34 -72.26 -24.24
C ALA A 447 34.38 -73.12 -25.07
N PRO A 448 35.62 -72.67 -25.41
CA PRO A 448 36.26 -71.35 -25.28
C PRO A 448 37.10 -70.88 -26.51
N ALA A 449 37.60 -69.63 -26.48
CA ALA A 449 38.78 -69.21 -27.27
C ALA A 449 39.57 -68.02 -26.66
N LYS A 450 40.91 -68.12 -26.71
CA LYS A 450 41.98 -67.12 -26.45
C LYS A 450 43.23 -67.59 -27.27
N PRO A 451 44.37 -66.87 -27.39
CA PRO A 451 44.80 -65.54 -26.89
C PRO A 451 45.44 -64.65 -28.01
N ASN A 452 46.32 -63.71 -27.61
CA ASN A 452 47.38 -63.01 -28.39
C ASN A 452 46.95 -61.82 -29.29
N ALA A 453 47.73 -60.72 -29.42
CA ALA A 453 48.93 -60.26 -28.68
C ALA A 453 49.15 -58.73 -28.85
N GLU A 454 50.06 -58.14 -28.06
CA GLU A 454 50.66 -56.81 -28.34
C GLU A 454 51.63 -56.86 -29.53
N PRO A 455 52.09 -55.70 -30.04
CA PRO A 455 53.45 -55.28 -29.65
C PRO A 455 53.69 -53.76 -29.48
N THR A 456 54.05 -53.39 -28.25
CA THR A 456 55.30 -52.69 -27.87
C THR A 456 55.82 -51.47 -28.68
N ALA A 457 55.74 -50.29 -28.03
CA ALA A 457 56.73 -49.19 -27.93
C ALA A 457 57.22 -48.37 -29.15
N ALA A 458 57.12 -47.03 -28.99
CA ALA A 458 58.12 -46.06 -29.46
C ALA A 458 58.18 -44.79 -28.56
N ARG A 459 59.32 -44.61 -27.88
CA ARG A 459 59.86 -43.40 -27.22
C ARG A 459 61.39 -43.54 -27.30
N PRO A 460 62.20 -42.48 -27.49
CA PRO A 460 62.56 -41.57 -26.38
C PRO A 460 62.82 -40.10 -26.81
N HIS A 461 63.42 -39.31 -25.90
CA HIS A 461 64.01 -37.97 -26.04
C HIS A 461 63.04 -36.77 -26.13
N ASP A 462 63.20 -35.69 -25.35
CA ASP A 462 64.10 -35.44 -24.20
C ASP A 462 63.46 -34.48 -23.17
N ASP A 463 63.77 -34.70 -21.89
CA ASP A 463 63.66 -33.72 -20.79
C ASP A 463 65.02 -32.99 -20.66
N PRO A 464 65.07 -31.68 -20.33
CA PRO A 464 65.24 -31.38 -18.89
C PRO A 464 64.62 -30.06 -18.40
N ALA A 465 63.93 -30.14 -17.26
CA ALA A 465 64.01 -29.12 -16.20
C ALA A 465 65.25 -29.39 -15.30
N PRO A 466 65.67 -28.51 -14.36
CA PRO A 466 65.08 -27.22 -13.94
C PRO A 466 66.10 -26.04 -13.87
N ALA A 467 65.65 -24.84 -13.45
CA ALA A 467 66.30 -24.01 -12.41
C ALA A 467 65.74 -22.56 -12.31
N GLN A 468 65.33 -22.16 -11.12
CA GLN A 468 65.58 -20.81 -10.56
C GLN A 468 66.80 -20.92 -9.61
N PRO A 469 67.30 -19.86 -8.91
CA PRO A 469 67.07 -18.41 -9.04
C PRO A 469 68.39 -17.61 -9.20
N GLN A 470 68.35 -16.27 -9.20
CA GLN A 470 69.08 -15.41 -8.23
C GLN A 470 68.83 -13.90 -8.45
N ALA A 471 69.36 -13.06 -7.55
CA ALA A 471 69.19 -11.61 -7.52
C ALA A 471 70.50 -10.87 -7.21
N GLY A 472 70.58 -9.58 -7.58
CA GLY A 472 71.63 -8.63 -7.18
C GLY A 472 71.39 -7.29 -7.90
N THR A 473 71.05 -6.14 -7.30
CA THR A 473 71.47 -5.37 -6.10
C THR A 473 72.56 -4.31 -6.34
N HIS A 474 72.26 -3.10 -5.86
CA HIS A 474 73.13 -1.94 -5.59
C HIS A 474 73.89 -1.20 -6.71
N GLY A 475 73.82 0.13 -6.66
CA GLY A 475 75.05 0.95 -6.65
C GLY A 475 74.98 2.39 -7.19
N SER A 476 75.08 3.40 -6.30
CA SER A 476 75.61 4.77 -6.57
C SER A 476 74.88 5.67 -7.59
N ALA A 477 75.08 7.01 -7.67
CA ALA A 477 75.45 8.06 -6.69
C ALA A 477 75.06 9.45 -7.27
N GLN A 478 75.30 10.54 -6.52
CA GLN A 478 75.10 11.94 -6.98
C GLN A 478 76.19 12.41 -7.97
N PRO A 479 76.08 13.64 -8.52
CA PRO A 479 76.76 14.76 -7.83
C PRO A 479 76.05 16.14 -7.85
N SER A 480 76.36 16.97 -6.84
CA SER A 480 76.32 18.45 -6.80
C SER A 480 74.99 19.22 -6.97
N GLY A 481 74.66 20.24 -6.14
CA GLY A 481 75.27 20.71 -4.89
C GLY A 481 74.89 22.16 -4.50
N THR A 482 74.76 22.47 -3.20
CA THR A 482 74.55 23.82 -2.57
C THR A 482 73.25 24.58 -2.97
N LEU A 483 72.52 25.36 -2.16
CA LEU A 483 72.50 25.84 -0.75
C LEU A 483 71.03 26.34 -0.47
N ALA A 484 70.44 26.55 0.72
CA ALA A 484 70.85 26.46 2.14
C ALA A 484 69.61 26.23 3.07
N THR A 485 69.84 26.20 4.39
CA THR A 485 68.86 26.31 5.51
C THR A 485 69.11 27.59 6.33
N PRO A 486 68.39 27.92 7.44
CA PRO A 486 67.19 27.33 8.07
C PRO A 486 65.97 28.28 7.89
N ALA A 487 64.96 28.53 8.77
CA ALA A 487 64.54 28.12 10.12
C ALA A 487 63.03 28.46 10.30
N ALA A 488 62.25 28.05 11.30
CA ALA A 488 62.37 27.05 12.38
C ALA A 488 60.96 26.51 12.75
N GLY A 489 60.87 25.41 13.49
CA GLY A 489 59.62 24.70 13.81
C GLY A 489 58.85 25.16 15.07
N PRO A 490 57.82 24.39 15.49
CA PRO A 490 56.90 24.72 16.59
C PRO A 490 57.44 24.28 17.97
N PRO A 491 56.60 24.35 19.03
CA PRO A 491 56.30 23.07 19.71
C PRO A 491 54.82 22.86 20.09
N THR A 492 54.56 21.70 20.69
CA THR A 492 53.25 21.05 20.92
C THR A 492 52.87 20.93 22.41
N ASN A 493 51.66 20.40 22.67
CA ASN A 493 51.19 19.74 23.92
C ASN A 493 50.67 20.62 25.07
N GLY A 494 49.61 20.13 25.75
CA GLY A 494 49.06 20.71 26.99
C GLY A 494 47.70 20.12 27.41
N ARG A 495 47.70 19.12 28.32
CA ARG A 495 46.48 18.44 28.84
C ARG A 495 45.67 19.30 29.83
N SER A 496 44.38 18.92 30.00
CA SER A 496 43.48 19.21 31.15
C SER A 496 42.93 20.66 31.28
N GLY A 497 41.85 20.95 32.03
CA GLY A 497 40.84 20.06 32.66
C GLY A 497 40.03 20.71 33.80
N ARG A 498 38.80 20.20 34.05
CA ARG A 498 37.89 20.43 35.21
C ARG A 498 37.15 21.78 35.39
N ARG A 499 35.81 21.70 35.24
CA ARG A 499 34.72 22.05 36.21
C ARG A 499 34.59 23.48 36.85
N ARG A 500 33.33 23.98 36.76
CA ARG A 500 32.51 24.70 37.80
C ARG A 500 32.97 26.12 38.22
N ALA A 501 32.11 27.01 38.77
CA ALA A 501 30.63 27.16 38.77
C ALA A 501 30.22 28.56 39.33
N ARG A 502 28.92 28.93 39.18
CA ARG A 502 28.07 29.87 39.98
C ARG A 502 28.72 31.06 40.74
N GLY A 503 28.18 32.27 40.55
CA GLY A 503 28.27 33.39 41.51
C GLY A 503 27.59 34.69 40.98
N PRO A 504 26.75 35.41 41.74
CA PRO A 504 26.09 36.66 41.31
C PRO A 504 26.50 37.89 42.18
N GLU A 505 25.63 38.92 42.21
CA GLU A 505 25.69 40.16 43.04
C GLU A 505 26.62 41.29 42.51
N LEU A 506 26.35 42.59 42.74
CA LEU A 506 25.11 43.32 43.11
C LEU A 506 25.21 44.80 42.64
N GLN A 507 24.11 45.57 42.77
CA GLN A 507 24.13 47.03 42.66
C GLN A 507 24.58 47.69 43.98
N PRO A 508 25.22 48.87 43.93
CA PRO A 508 25.07 49.91 44.94
C PRO A 508 24.21 51.09 44.42
N ALA A 509 23.63 51.88 45.32
CA ALA A 509 22.74 52.99 45.00
C ALA A 509 23.20 54.34 45.59
N ALA A 510 22.89 55.41 44.84
CA ALA A 510 22.64 56.79 45.26
C ALA A 510 23.50 57.47 46.37
N ARG A 511 24.13 58.58 46.00
CA ARG A 511 23.96 59.85 46.72
C ARG A 511 24.13 61.05 45.77
N ALA A 512 23.58 62.20 46.16
CA ALA A 512 23.50 63.41 45.33
C ALA A 512 24.40 64.53 45.85
N SER A 513 24.72 65.49 44.98
CA SER A 513 25.18 66.84 45.32
C SER A 513 24.86 67.75 44.13
N ASP A 514 24.16 68.85 44.34
CA ASP A 514 23.84 69.81 43.28
C ASP A 514 25.00 70.78 43.04
N VAL A 515 25.43 70.91 41.78
CA VAL A 515 26.18 72.06 41.27
C VAL A 515 25.59 72.42 39.92
N ILE A 516 25.10 73.65 39.77
CA ILE A 516 24.59 74.18 38.51
C ILE A 516 25.76 74.85 37.78
N ASP A 517 26.14 74.31 36.63
CA ASP A 517 27.14 74.89 35.73
C ASP A 517 26.51 75.19 34.37
N PHE A 518 26.70 76.42 33.88
CA PHE A 518 26.10 76.93 32.63
C PHE A 518 27.08 76.79 31.45
N GLY A 519 27.42 75.54 31.13
CA GLY A 519 28.21 75.21 29.94
C GLY A 519 27.45 75.47 28.63
N PRO A 520 28.11 75.91 27.55
CA PRO A 520 27.46 76.28 26.30
C PRO A 520 26.89 75.07 25.54
N VAL A 521 25.73 75.28 24.89
CA VAL A 521 25.01 74.27 24.11
C VAL A 521 25.88 73.74 22.97
N ARG A 522 26.26 72.46 23.04
CA ARG A 522 26.77 71.73 21.87
C ARG A 522 25.58 71.45 20.93
N PRO A 523 25.70 71.69 19.61
CA PRO A 523 24.66 71.29 18.67
C PRO A 523 24.50 69.76 18.68
N GLU A 524 23.26 69.28 18.55
CA GLU A 524 23.00 67.85 18.36
C GLU A 524 23.70 67.33 17.09
N PRO A 525 24.13 66.04 17.07
CA PRO A 525 24.52 65.40 15.83
C PRO A 525 23.30 65.33 14.91
N SER A 526 23.35 66.08 13.80
CA SER A 526 22.25 66.21 12.85
C SER A 526 21.69 64.84 12.45
N GLN A 527 20.42 64.58 12.77
CA GLN A 527 19.74 63.36 12.36
C GLN A 527 19.62 63.32 10.83
N GLN A 528 20.56 62.66 10.15
CA GLN A 528 20.44 62.40 8.72
C GLN A 528 19.18 61.57 8.49
N PRO A 529 18.22 62.03 7.67
CA PRO A 529 17.01 61.26 7.41
C PRO A 529 17.40 59.93 6.79
N ALA A 530 16.95 58.83 7.41
CA ALA A 530 17.31 57.48 7.01
C ALA A 530 17.02 57.28 5.52
N ARG A 531 18.07 57.01 4.72
CA ARG A 531 17.98 56.88 3.26
C ARG A 531 16.78 56.01 2.89
N PRO A 532 15.84 56.48 2.05
CA PRO A 532 14.64 55.71 1.71
C PRO A 532 15.07 54.35 1.14
N ALA A 533 14.60 53.28 1.78
CA ALA A 533 15.05 51.92 1.48
C ALA A 533 14.87 51.64 -0.03
N ARG A 534 15.99 51.33 -0.71
CA ARG A 534 16.02 51.13 -2.18
C ARG A 534 14.82 50.29 -2.60
N PRO A 535 13.97 50.77 -3.54
CA PRO A 535 12.70 50.13 -3.85
C PRO A 535 12.96 48.67 -4.23
N ALA A 536 12.34 47.75 -3.47
CA ALA A 536 12.59 46.33 -3.63
C ALA A 536 12.41 45.92 -5.10
N GLY A 537 13.42 45.28 -5.68
CA GLY A 537 13.42 44.89 -7.10
C GLY A 537 12.25 43.96 -7.46
N PRO A 538 11.90 43.84 -8.75
CA PRO A 538 10.69 43.14 -9.19
C PRO A 538 10.58 41.72 -8.61
N PHE A 539 11.67 40.96 -8.56
CA PHE A 539 11.73 39.65 -7.94
C PHE A 539 11.38 39.66 -6.44
N LYS A 540 11.88 40.63 -5.65
CA LYS A 540 11.53 40.76 -4.22
C LYS A 540 10.06 41.14 -4.03
N ARG A 541 9.48 41.96 -4.92
CA ARG A 541 8.03 42.28 -4.91
C ARG A 541 7.18 41.06 -5.26
N TRP A 542 7.60 40.28 -6.25
CA TRP A 542 6.97 39.03 -6.65
C TRP A 542 7.00 38.00 -5.50
N LEU A 543 8.15 37.82 -4.86
CA LEU A 543 8.32 36.87 -3.75
C LEU A 543 7.50 37.29 -2.51
N ALA A 544 7.42 38.59 -2.21
CA ALA A 544 6.57 39.11 -1.12
C ALA A 544 5.06 38.85 -1.34
N ARG A 545 4.64 38.65 -2.60
CA ARG A 545 3.27 38.24 -2.96
C ARG A 545 3.03 36.73 -2.84
N ARG A 546 4.00 35.90 -2.41
CA ARG A 546 3.83 34.44 -2.26
C ARG A 546 3.44 34.01 -0.85
N PRO A 547 2.75 32.86 -0.68
CA PRO A 547 2.52 32.29 0.64
C PRO A 547 3.84 32.08 1.38
N PRO A 548 3.99 32.52 2.64
CA PRO A 548 5.24 32.39 3.37
C PRO A 548 5.49 30.92 3.71
N PHE A 549 6.52 30.31 3.12
CA PHE A 549 6.91 28.93 3.39
C PHE A 549 7.93 28.90 4.55
N PRO A 550 7.68 28.20 5.67
CA PRO A 550 8.61 28.19 6.80
C PRO A 550 9.94 27.50 6.46
N LYS A 551 11.08 28.15 6.74
CA LYS A 551 12.42 27.54 6.51
C LYS A 551 12.60 26.17 7.18
N ARG A 552 11.99 25.96 8.35
CA ARG A 552 12.01 24.66 9.06
C ARG A 552 11.16 23.59 8.35
N LEU A 553 10.09 23.97 7.64
CA LEU A 553 9.31 23.05 6.82
C LEU A 553 10.16 22.59 5.63
N LEU A 554 10.75 23.55 4.89
CA LEU A 554 11.66 23.25 3.78
C LEU A 554 12.82 22.32 4.20
N GLY A 555 13.43 22.55 5.36
CA GLY A 555 14.47 21.65 5.88
C GLY A 555 13.97 20.24 6.21
N ALA A 556 12.73 20.09 6.66
CA ALA A 556 12.09 18.80 6.91
C ALA A 556 11.71 18.08 5.62
N ASP A 557 11.23 18.80 4.60
CA ASP A 557 10.88 18.23 3.30
C ASP A 557 12.11 17.86 2.47
N VAL A 558 13.18 18.66 2.50
CA VAL A 558 14.45 18.32 1.85
C VAL A 558 15.09 17.11 2.53
N LEU A 559 15.18 17.08 3.87
CA LEU A 559 15.73 15.92 4.58
C LEU A 559 14.88 14.67 4.37
N GLY A 560 13.56 14.79 4.47
CA GLY A 560 12.62 13.68 4.27
C GLY A 560 12.64 13.14 2.83
N GLY A 561 12.64 14.04 1.84
CA GLY A 561 12.76 13.67 0.42
C GLY A 561 14.09 13.01 0.08
N ILE A 562 15.20 13.44 0.69
CA ILE A 562 16.51 12.78 0.55
C ILE A 562 16.47 11.37 1.15
N ILE A 563 15.88 11.18 2.33
CA ILE A 563 15.74 9.84 2.94
C ILE A 563 14.84 8.93 2.09
N PHE A 564 13.71 9.45 1.62
CA PHE A 564 12.80 8.72 0.72
C PHE A 564 13.50 8.30 -0.59
N ALA A 565 14.23 9.21 -1.23
CA ALA A 565 14.99 8.91 -2.44
C ALA A 565 16.13 7.92 -2.18
N ALA A 566 16.84 8.03 -1.05
CA ALA A 566 17.91 7.11 -0.69
C ALA A 566 17.40 5.68 -0.46
N VAL A 567 16.25 5.52 0.23
CA VAL A 567 15.60 4.20 0.39
C VAL A 567 15.08 3.69 -0.95
N GLY A 568 14.43 4.52 -1.77
CA GLY A 568 13.98 4.13 -3.10
C GLY A 568 15.12 3.66 -4.02
N VAL A 569 16.27 4.35 -4.00
CA VAL A 569 17.46 3.95 -4.76
C VAL A 569 18.10 2.67 -4.19
N PHE A 570 18.21 2.54 -2.87
CA PHE A 570 18.69 1.31 -2.22
C PHE A 570 17.84 0.09 -2.62
N MET A 571 16.51 0.24 -2.59
CA MET A 571 15.58 -0.79 -3.04
C MET A 571 15.72 -1.07 -4.54
N ALA A 572 15.88 -0.05 -5.40
CA ALA A 572 15.87 -0.22 -6.86
C ALA A 572 17.13 -0.88 -7.44
N ILE A 573 18.30 -0.67 -6.83
CA ILE A 573 19.59 -1.22 -7.32
C ILE A 573 19.56 -2.74 -7.60
N PRO A 574 19.08 -3.62 -6.69
CA PRO A 574 19.02 -5.06 -6.96
C PRO A 574 18.05 -5.42 -8.09
N TYR A 575 16.81 -4.92 -8.10
CA TYR A 575 15.86 -5.21 -9.20
C TYR A 575 16.41 -4.76 -10.57
N LEU A 576 17.09 -3.61 -10.62
CA LEU A 576 17.73 -3.13 -11.86
C LEU A 576 18.93 -3.99 -12.30
N ARG A 577 19.54 -4.78 -11.41
CA ARG A 577 20.54 -5.80 -11.77
C ARG A 577 19.86 -7.06 -12.28
N VAL A 578 18.90 -7.59 -11.52
CA VAL A 578 18.05 -8.73 -11.91
C VAL A 578 17.47 -8.54 -13.32
N VAL A 579 16.99 -7.34 -13.66
CA VAL A 579 16.41 -6.98 -14.98
C VAL A 579 17.45 -6.79 -16.12
N ASN A 580 18.74 -6.79 -15.79
CA ASN A 580 19.85 -6.83 -16.75
C ASN A 580 20.44 -8.24 -16.87
N ASP A 581 20.58 -8.95 -15.75
CA ASP A 581 21.13 -10.30 -15.65
C ASP A 581 20.12 -11.35 -16.17
N HIS A 582 18.81 -11.08 -16.01
CA HIS A 582 17.68 -11.86 -16.54
C HIS A 582 16.77 -10.96 -17.41
N PRO A 583 17.14 -10.62 -18.66
CA PRO A 583 16.37 -9.69 -19.50
C PRO A 583 14.93 -10.11 -19.78
N TYR A 584 14.64 -11.41 -19.72
CA TYR A 584 13.31 -12.01 -19.89
C TYR A 584 12.38 -11.78 -18.69
N ALA A 585 12.87 -11.29 -17.54
CA ALA A 585 12.04 -10.91 -16.40
C ALA A 585 11.28 -9.57 -16.62
N ARG A 586 11.57 -8.86 -17.72
CA ARG A 586 10.86 -7.63 -18.15
C ARG A 586 9.48 -7.97 -18.69
N ARG A 587 8.45 -7.26 -18.24
CA ARG A 587 7.07 -7.58 -18.56
C ARG A 587 6.67 -7.06 -19.94
N GLY A 588 6.23 -7.97 -20.79
CA GLY A 588 5.73 -7.65 -22.12
C GLY A 588 4.33 -7.04 -22.06
N VAL A 589 3.93 -6.34 -23.13
CA VAL A 589 2.54 -5.83 -23.26
C VAL A 589 1.55 -7.00 -23.27
N ASN A 590 1.93 -8.17 -23.77
CA ASN A 590 1.11 -9.38 -23.78
C ASN A 590 0.69 -9.83 -22.36
N GLU A 591 1.56 -9.75 -21.36
CA GLU A 591 1.19 -10.03 -19.96
C GLU A 591 0.28 -8.93 -19.41
N LEU A 592 0.57 -7.68 -19.76
CA LEU A 592 -0.24 -6.53 -19.35
C LEU A 592 -1.67 -6.63 -19.90
N ASP A 593 -1.89 -7.24 -21.06
CA ASP A 593 -3.21 -7.52 -21.62
C ASP A 593 -3.99 -8.53 -20.74
N ILE A 594 -3.39 -9.69 -20.41
CA ILE A 594 -4.01 -10.75 -19.57
C ILE A 594 -4.46 -10.20 -18.21
N TYR A 595 -3.64 -9.34 -17.61
CA TYR A 595 -3.90 -8.74 -16.29
C TYR A 595 -4.63 -7.38 -16.35
N SER A 596 -5.10 -6.94 -17.52
CA SER A 596 -5.84 -5.67 -17.65
C SER A 596 -7.33 -5.83 -17.34
N PRO A 597 -7.86 -5.24 -16.26
CA PRO A 597 -9.24 -5.43 -15.83
C PRO A 597 -10.20 -4.73 -16.80
N PRO A 598 -11.19 -5.44 -17.38
CA PRO A 598 -12.17 -4.83 -18.27
C PRO A 598 -13.11 -3.90 -17.49
N ALA A 599 -13.84 -3.04 -18.21
CA ALA A 599 -14.70 -2.01 -17.59
C ALA A 599 -15.75 -2.58 -16.61
N TYR A 600 -16.25 -3.80 -16.85
CA TYR A 600 -17.19 -4.48 -15.95
C TYR A 600 -16.50 -5.06 -14.69
N GLY A 601 -15.17 -5.17 -14.65
CA GLY A 601 -14.41 -5.55 -13.46
C GLY A 601 -14.70 -4.63 -12.27
N PHE A 602 -14.88 -3.32 -12.51
CA PHE A 602 -15.16 -2.32 -11.45
C PHE A 602 -16.56 -2.44 -10.82
N VAL A 603 -17.44 -3.28 -11.38
CA VAL A 603 -18.74 -3.66 -10.79
C VAL A 603 -18.83 -5.16 -10.48
N THR A 604 -17.80 -5.94 -10.82
CA THR A 604 -17.72 -7.39 -10.58
C THR A 604 -16.98 -7.66 -9.28
N ALA A 605 -17.60 -8.43 -8.37
CA ALA A 605 -16.97 -8.79 -7.09
C ALA A 605 -16.03 -10.00 -7.23
N PRO A 606 -14.91 -10.06 -6.47
CA PRO A 606 -14.10 -11.26 -6.36
C PRO A 606 -14.86 -12.39 -5.66
N ALA A 607 -14.36 -13.63 -5.74
CA ALA A 607 -15.05 -14.81 -5.20
C ALA A 607 -15.23 -14.74 -3.67
N GLU A 608 -14.26 -14.13 -3.00
CA GLU A 608 -14.13 -13.93 -1.57
C GLU A 608 -15.07 -12.84 -1.01
N SER A 609 -15.86 -12.17 -1.85
CA SER A 609 -16.91 -11.26 -1.39
C SER A 609 -18.14 -12.06 -0.94
N TRP A 610 -18.40 -12.13 0.36
CA TRP A 610 -19.51 -12.95 0.91
C TRP A 610 -20.90 -12.61 0.33
N LEU A 611 -21.14 -11.33 -0.03
CA LEU A 611 -22.44 -10.82 -0.47
C LEU A 611 -22.65 -10.91 -1.98
N TRP A 612 -21.57 -10.74 -2.74
CA TRP A 612 -21.61 -10.56 -4.20
C TRP A 612 -20.82 -11.63 -4.97
N GLY A 613 -20.05 -12.48 -4.26
CA GLY A 613 -19.14 -13.45 -4.85
C GLY A 613 -19.87 -14.55 -5.62
N HIS A 614 -20.96 -15.09 -5.07
CA HIS A 614 -21.77 -16.11 -5.74
C HIS A 614 -22.46 -15.54 -6.99
N ASP A 615 -23.22 -14.46 -6.85
CA ASP A 615 -24.02 -13.85 -7.92
C ASP A 615 -23.16 -13.36 -9.10
N HIS A 616 -21.93 -12.90 -8.85
CA HIS A 616 -21.00 -12.45 -9.90
C HIS A 616 -20.11 -13.56 -10.49
N SER A 617 -20.31 -14.83 -10.12
CA SER A 617 -19.54 -15.96 -10.65
C SER A 617 -19.51 -16.01 -12.18
N GLY A 618 -20.67 -15.95 -12.83
CA GLY A 618 -20.80 -15.96 -14.29
C GLY A 618 -20.24 -14.73 -15.03
N LEU A 619 -19.87 -13.66 -14.30
CA LEU A 619 -19.09 -12.55 -14.86
C LEU A 619 -17.59 -12.79 -14.71
N ARG A 620 -17.14 -13.35 -13.58
CA ARG A 620 -15.71 -13.69 -13.37
C ARG A 620 -15.19 -14.76 -14.33
N THR A 621 -16.01 -15.74 -14.69
CA THR A 621 -15.64 -16.79 -15.68
C THR A 621 -15.42 -16.26 -17.11
N THR A 622 -15.66 -14.97 -17.36
CA THR A 622 -15.34 -14.30 -18.63
C THR A 622 -14.04 -13.49 -18.59
N MET A 623 -13.33 -13.50 -17.46
CA MET A 623 -12.04 -12.81 -17.27
C MET A 623 -10.91 -13.83 -17.31
N GLU A 624 -9.78 -13.48 -17.93
CA GLU A 624 -8.58 -14.33 -17.98
C GLU A 624 -7.89 -14.42 -16.60
N ALA A 625 -7.75 -13.28 -15.91
CA ALA A 625 -7.17 -13.20 -14.56
C ALA A 625 -8.18 -12.66 -13.52
N PRO A 626 -9.22 -13.41 -13.11
CA PRO A 626 -10.33 -12.89 -12.28
C PRO A 626 -9.90 -12.34 -10.91
N ASN A 627 -8.80 -12.83 -10.32
CA ASN A 627 -8.27 -12.37 -9.02
C ASN A 627 -7.67 -10.95 -9.09
N GLU A 628 -7.14 -10.56 -10.25
CA GLU A 628 -6.65 -9.20 -10.55
C GLU A 628 -7.70 -8.36 -11.32
N GLY A 629 -8.71 -9.02 -11.92
CA GLY A 629 -9.77 -8.43 -12.74
C GLY A 629 -11.03 -7.94 -11.98
N ALA A 630 -11.36 -8.55 -10.83
CA ALA A 630 -12.60 -8.28 -10.10
C ALA A 630 -12.47 -7.13 -9.08
N LEU A 631 -12.63 -5.91 -9.56
CA LEU A 631 -12.25 -4.66 -8.88
C LEU A 631 -13.40 -3.86 -8.26
N LEU A 632 -14.49 -4.52 -7.82
CA LEU A 632 -15.60 -3.87 -7.12
C LEU A 632 -15.12 -3.15 -5.84
N ILE A 633 -15.30 -1.82 -5.82
CA ILE A 633 -15.02 -0.97 -4.64
C ILE A 633 -16.18 -0.90 -3.63
N GLY A 634 -17.31 -1.54 -3.96
CA GLY A 634 -18.55 -1.56 -3.18
C GLY A 634 -19.63 -0.62 -3.73
N PHE A 635 -20.85 -1.12 -3.92
CA PHE A 635 -21.99 -0.32 -4.39
C PHE A 635 -22.46 0.68 -3.33
N VAL A 636 -22.33 0.36 -2.04
CA VAL A 636 -22.59 1.30 -0.94
C VAL A 636 -21.58 2.45 -1.00
N LEU A 637 -20.30 2.16 -1.26
CA LEU A 637 -19.27 3.17 -1.44
C LEU A 637 -19.57 4.06 -2.65
N LEU A 638 -19.91 3.46 -3.80
CA LEU A 638 -20.27 4.20 -5.01
C LEU A 638 -21.48 5.13 -4.79
N GLY A 639 -22.53 4.64 -4.12
CA GLY A 639 -23.71 5.45 -3.76
C GLY A 639 -23.38 6.61 -2.80
N LEU A 640 -22.53 6.38 -1.79
CA LEU A 640 -22.07 7.42 -0.88
C LEU A 640 -21.12 8.43 -1.55
N ALA A 641 -20.29 7.99 -2.50
CA ALA A 641 -19.44 8.86 -3.30
C ALA A 641 -20.27 9.77 -4.23
N LEU A 642 -21.29 9.21 -4.90
CA LEU A 642 -22.26 9.97 -5.71
C LEU A 642 -23.01 11.01 -4.85
N ALA A 643 -23.49 10.60 -3.66
CA ALA A 643 -24.06 11.54 -2.70
C ALA A 643 -23.05 12.64 -2.30
N GLY A 644 -21.76 12.30 -2.20
CA GLY A 644 -20.64 13.22 -1.91
C GLY A 644 -20.34 14.24 -3.00
N LEU A 645 -20.68 13.95 -4.26
CA LEU A 645 -20.61 14.91 -5.36
C LEU A 645 -21.70 15.99 -5.21
N LEU A 646 -22.93 15.55 -4.93
CA LEU A 646 -24.11 16.42 -4.80
C LEU A 646 -24.08 17.22 -3.49
N TYR A 647 -23.73 16.58 -2.37
CA TYR A 647 -23.84 17.13 -1.03
C TYR A 647 -22.61 16.74 -0.17
N SER A 648 -21.76 17.71 0.16
CA SER A 648 -20.49 17.47 0.87
C SER A 648 -19.93 18.74 1.52
N VAL A 649 -19.09 18.57 2.54
CA VAL A 649 -18.45 19.66 3.32
C VAL A 649 -17.35 20.44 2.57
N TRP A 650 -16.94 19.98 1.39
CA TRP A 650 -15.99 20.70 0.53
C TRP A 650 -16.68 21.38 -0.65
N SER A 651 -15.99 22.35 -1.26
CA SER A 651 -16.48 23.10 -2.42
C SER A 651 -16.66 22.20 -3.65
N TYR A 652 -17.52 22.62 -4.58
CA TYR A 652 -17.75 21.92 -5.85
C TYR A 652 -16.45 21.66 -6.62
N GLN A 653 -15.48 22.58 -6.56
CA GLN A 653 -14.15 22.46 -7.16
C GLN A 653 -13.38 21.25 -6.61
N VAL A 654 -13.38 21.06 -5.28
CA VAL A 654 -12.74 19.91 -4.64
C VAL A 654 -13.45 18.61 -5.01
N ARG A 655 -14.79 18.60 -5.02
CA ARG A 655 -15.57 17.42 -5.41
C ARG A 655 -15.31 17.01 -6.86
N PHE A 656 -15.24 17.99 -7.77
CA PHE A 656 -14.91 17.77 -9.18
C PHE A 656 -13.48 17.25 -9.37
N LEU A 657 -12.49 17.80 -8.64
CA LEU A 657 -11.13 17.27 -8.67
C LEU A 657 -11.02 15.85 -8.12
N LEU A 658 -11.78 15.51 -7.06
CA LEU A 658 -11.87 14.13 -6.55
C LEU A 658 -12.55 13.20 -7.55
N LEU A 659 -13.59 13.65 -8.26
CA LEU A 659 -14.25 12.89 -9.33
C LEU A 659 -13.29 12.61 -10.49
N VAL A 660 -12.59 13.63 -10.98
CA VAL A 660 -11.60 13.49 -12.07
C VAL A 660 -10.48 12.56 -11.64
N ALA A 661 -9.97 12.69 -10.41
CA ALA A 661 -8.93 11.80 -9.89
C ALA A 661 -9.41 10.34 -9.78
N MET A 662 -10.65 10.11 -9.34
CA MET A 662 -11.30 8.78 -9.25
C MET A 662 -11.50 8.14 -10.63
N ILE A 663 -11.91 8.92 -11.63
CA ILE A 663 -12.08 8.43 -13.01
C ILE A 663 -10.71 8.13 -13.64
N VAL A 664 -9.73 9.02 -13.47
CA VAL A 664 -8.36 8.81 -13.99
C VAL A 664 -7.72 7.58 -13.35
N SER A 665 -7.85 7.36 -12.04
CA SER A 665 -7.31 6.15 -11.42
C SER A 665 -8.01 4.87 -11.88
N ALA A 666 -9.31 4.90 -12.16
CA ALA A 666 -10.01 3.75 -12.75
C ALA A 666 -9.54 3.47 -14.19
N VAL A 667 -9.44 4.50 -15.04
CA VAL A 667 -8.98 4.37 -16.44
C VAL A 667 -7.48 4.00 -16.54
N LEU A 668 -6.67 4.32 -15.54
CA LEU A 668 -5.31 3.80 -15.40
C LEU A 668 -5.30 2.35 -14.90
N ALA A 669 -6.16 2.00 -13.94
CA ALA A 669 -6.29 0.63 -13.44
C ALA A 669 -6.73 -0.36 -14.55
N MET A 670 -7.49 0.10 -15.54
CA MET A 670 -7.87 -0.66 -16.75
C MET A 670 -6.71 -1.07 -17.68
N GLY A 671 -5.48 -0.59 -17.46
CA GLY A 671 -4.32 -1.00 -18.27
C GLY A 671 -4.51 -0.77 -19.78
N THR A 672 -4.39 -1.84 -20.57
CA THR A 672 -4.65 -1.87 -22.01
C THR A 672 -6.12 -2.07 -22.37
N ALA A 673 -6.93 -2.67 -21.49
CA ALA A 673 -8.38 -2.75 -21.64
C ALA A 673 -9.08 -1.36 -21.56
N ALA A 674 -8.32 -0.32 -21.20
CA ALA A 674 -8.75 1.08 -21.29
C ALA A 674 -9.00 1.53 -22.75
N PRO A 675 -9.87 2.55 -22.98
CA PRO A 675 -10.15 3.06 -24.33
C PRO A 675 -8.88 3.37 -25.15
N PHE A 676 -8.93 3.02 -26.43
CA PHE A 676 -7.79 3.09 -27.36
C PHE A 676 -6.60 2.16 -26.99
N GLY A 677 -6.86 1.01 -26.35
CA GLY A 677 -5.83 0.01 -26.04
C GLY A 677 -4.83 0.50 -25.00
N GLY A 678 -5.27 1.29 -24.01
CA GLY A 678 -4.38 1.94 -23.03
C GLY A 678 -3.41 2.99 -23.57
N LYS A 679 -3.40 3.26 -24.89
CA LYS A 679 -2.43 4.13 -25.59
C LYS A 679 -2.34 5.56 -25.05
N PHE A 680 -3.41 6.07 -24.45
CA PHE A 680 -3.49 7.42 -23.87
C PHE A 680 -3.71 7.42 -22.35
N SER A 681 -3.59 6.25 -21.68
CA SER A 681 -3.74 6.10 -20.24
C SER A 681 -2.52 5.42 -19.60
N TYR A 682 -2.46 4.09 -19.59
CA TYR A 682 -1.44 3.33 -18.87
C TYR A 682 -0.17 3.09 -19.69
N LEU A 683 -0.27 2.82 -21.00
CA LEU A 683 0.90 2.53 -21.84
C LEU A 683 1.96 3.65 -21.87
N PRO A 684 1.62 4.96 -21.83
CA PRO A 684 2.61 6.03 -21.67
C PRO A 684 3.38 5.99 -20.33
N LEU A 685 2.82 5.37 -19.28
CA LEU A 685 3.54 5.14 -18.03
C LEU A 685 4.52 3.97 -18.23
N HIS A 686 4.00 2.81 -18.67
CA HIS A 686 4.76 1.58 -18.93
C HIS A 686 5.95 1.76 -19.89
N SER A 687 5.81 2.60 -20.92
CA SER A 687 6.83 2.76 -21.97
C SER A 687 7.79 3.94 -21.80
N VAL A 688 7.54 4.85 -20.84
CA VAL A 688 8.34 6.10 -20.70
C VAL A 688 8.83 6.34 -19.27
N LEU A 689 8.12 5.87 -18.25
CA LEU A 689 8.48 6.11 -16.85
C LEU A 689 9.27 4.93 -16.28
N PRO A 690 10.51 5.14 -15.78
CA PRO A 690 11.34 4.06 -15.25
C PRO A 690 10.63 3.19 -14.19
N GLY A 691 10.70 1.87 -14.39
CA GLY A 691 10.20 0.84 -13.47
C GLY A 691 8.74 0.43 -13.69
N TRP A 692 7.98 1.12 -14.54
CA TRP A 692 6.60 0.70 -14.86
C TRP A 692 6.57 -0.54 -15.77
N ASP A 693 7.66 -0.81 -16.48
CA ASP A 693 7.96 -2.04 -17.23
C ASP A 693 8.16 -3.28 -16.34
N GLY A 694 8.13 -3.12 -15.01
CA GLY A 694 8.02 -4.21 -14.04
C GLY A 694 6.60 -4.47 -13.51
N ILE A 695 5.59 -3.64 -13.86
CA ILE A 695 4.23 -3.74 -13.29
C ILE A 695 3.28 -4.41 -14.30
N ARG A 696 3.15 -5.74 -14.20
CA ARG A 696 2.22 -6.53 -15.03
C ARG A 696 0.74 -6.32 -14.67
N THR A 697 0.41 -5.96 -13.43
CA THR A 697 -0.97 -5.93 -12.91
C THR A 697 -1.50 -4.51 -12.61
N PRO A 698 -2.06 -3.81 -13.62
CA PRO A 698 -2.51 -2.43 -13.52
C PRO A 698 -3.71 -2.25 -12.58
N GLY A 699 -4.52 -3.31 -12.40
CA GLY A 699 -5.71 -3.31 -11.55
C GLY A 699 -5.45 -2.84 -10.11
N ARG A 700 -4.24 -3.05 -9.59
CA ARG A 700 -3.77 -2.60 -8.27
C ARG A 700 -3.90 -1.06 -8.07
N LEU A 701 -3.99 -0.27 -9.14
CA LEU A 701 -4.28 1.17 -9.07
C LEU A 701 -5.71 1.50 -8.61
N VAL A 702 -6.64 0.53 -8.53
CA VAL A 702 -7.98 0.70 -7.93
C VAL A 702 -7.93 1.24 -6.51
N LEU A 703 -6.84 1.00 -5.79
CA LEU A 703 -6.53 1.59 -4.47
C LEU A 703 -6.80 3.11 -4.43
N TRP A 704 -6.41 3.83 -5.48
CA TRP A 704 -6.61 5.27 -5.60
C TRP A 704 -8.08 5.60 -5.88
N THR A 705 -8.76 4.80 -6.70
CA THR A 705 -10.20 4.92 -6.98
C THR A 705 -11.02 4.75 -5.69
N THR A 706 -10.71 3.72 -4.88
CA THR A 706 -11.32 3.52 -3.55
C THR A 706 -11.02 4.68 -2.61
N LEU A 707 -9.80 5.23 -2.61
CA LEU A 707 -9.45 6.38 -1.78
C LEU A 707 -10.24 7.64 -2.16
N PHE A 708 -10.36 7.97 -3.45
CA PHE A 708 -11.09 9.16 -3.90
C PHE A 708 -12.61 9.02 -3.70
N ALA A 709 -13.17 7.83 -3.94
CA ALA A 709 -14.56 7.50 -3.61
C ALA A 709 -14.80 7.60 -2.09
N GLY A 710 -13.90 7.04 -1.27
CA GLY A 710 -13.92 7.10 0.19
C GLY A 710 -13.89 8.54 0.70
N LEU A 711 -13.06 9.40 0.12
CA LEU A 711 -13.05 10.82 0.44
C LEU A 711 -14.40 11.48 0.09
N LEU A 712 -14.96 11.26 -1.11
CA LEU A 712 -16.28 11.79 -1.48
C LEU A 712 -17.38 11.36 -0.49
N ALA A 713 -17.41 10.07 -0.13
CA ALA A 713 -18.31 9.51 0.88
C ALA A 713 -18.12 10.15 2.27
N ALA A 714 -16.87 10.37 2.71
CA ALA A 714 -16.58 11.12 3.93
C ALA A 714 -17.16 12.54 3.88
N GLY A 715 -17.15 13.17 2.70
CA GLY A 715 -17.74 14.47 2.44
C GLY A 715 -19.24 14.50 2.71
N ALA A 716 -19.99 13.53 2.15
CA ALA A 716 -21.43 13.38 2.36
C ALA A 716 -21.80 13.12 3.82
N VAL A 717 -21.21 12.09 4.42
CA VAL A 717 -21.50 11.69 5.81
C VAL A 717 -21.13 12.81 6.78
N SER A 718 -20.06 13.56 6.50
CA SER A 718 -19.70 14.76 7.28
C SER A 718 -20.76 15.86 7.19
N ALA A 719 -21.26 16.16 5.99
CA ALA A 719 -22.26 17.22 5.78
C ALA A 719 -23.62 16.85 6.38
N PHE A 720 -23.99 15.57 6.29
CA PHE A 720 -25.20 15.04 6.91
C PHE A 720 -25.14 15.14 8.44
N VAL A 721 -23.99 14.82 9.05
CA VAL A 721 -23.78 14.97 10.50
C VAL A 721 -23.77 16.44 10.95
N GLU A 722 -23.16 17.35 10.17
CA GLU A 722 -23.28 18.80 10.41
C GLU A 722 -24.75 19.23 10.44
N ARG A 723 -25.51 18.93 9.37
CA ARG A 723 -26.90 19.37 9.25
C ARG A 723 -27.84 18.72 10.27
N ALA A 724 -27.65 17.43 10.58
CA ALA A 724 -28.40 16.72 11.61
C ALA A 724 -28.21 17.35 13.00
N ARG A 725 -26.99 17.78 13.33
CA ARG A 725 -26.68 18.48 14.57
C ARG A 725 -27.30 19.88 14.62
N ASP A 726 -27.16 20.65 13.55
CA ASP A 726 -27.74 22.00 13.47
C ASP A 726 -29.27 21.95 13.63
N PHE A 727 -29.94 21.00 12.97
CA PHE A 727 -31.38 20.75 13.10
C PHE A 727 -31.80 20.41 14.54
N THR A 728 -31.00 19.65 15.29
CA THR A 728 -31.31 19.35 16.72
C THR A 728 -31.14 20.56 17.62
N ILE A 729 -30.19 21.45 17.29
CA ILE A 729 -29.97 22.72 18.00
C ILE A 729 -31.07 23.73 17.65
N GLU A 730 -31.47 23.83 16.37
CA GLU A 730 -32.59 24.66 15.88
C GLU A 730 -33.91 24.30 16.60
N ARG A 731 -34.15 23.00 16.84
CA ARG A 731 -35.31 22.49 17.59
C ARG A 731 -35.18 22.57 19.12
N GLY A 732 -34.04 23.03 19.65
CA GLY A 732 -33.81 23.16 21.09
C GLY A 732 -33.66 21.84 21.85
N ALA A 733 -33.49 20.71 21.16
CA ALA A 733 -33.45 19.36 21.73
C ALA A 733 -32.11 19.00 22.44
N GLY A 734 -31.32 20.01 22.78
CA GLY A 734 -29.97 19.84 23.36
C GLY A 734 -28.84 19.86 22.33
N PRO A 735 -27.58 19.62 22.76
CA PRO A 735 -26.38 19.74 21.93
C PRO A 735 -26.06 18.49 21.10
N TYR A 736 -26.82 17.40 21.26
CA TYR A 736 -26.62 16.11 20.61
C TYR A 736 -27.92 15.60 19.96
N PRO A 737 -27.84 14.87 18.83
CA PRO A 737 -29.00 14.22 18.24
C PRO A 737 -29.61 13.15 19.17
N GLY A 738 -30.91 12.89 19.01
CA GLY A 738 -31.63 11.80 19.69
C GLY A 738 -31.20 10.41 19.22
N PRO A 739 -31.56 9.33 19.95
CA PRO A 739 -31.01 7.98 19.73
C PRO A 739 -31.26 7.44 18.31
N LEU A 740 -32.50 7.53 17.81
CA LEU A 740 -32.84 7.09 16.44
C LEU A 740 -31.99 7.80 15.37
N LEU A 741 -31.75 9.10 15.54
CA LEU A 741 -30.92 9.87 14.63
C LEU A 741 -29.44 9.47 14.75
N ARG A 742 -28.94 9.08 15.94
CA ARG A 742 -27.59 8.51 16.07
C ARG A 742 -27.45 7.18 15.34
N MET A 743 -28.45 6.30 15.40
CA MET A 743 -28.45 5.04 14.65
C MET A 743 -28.43 5.30 13.13
N ALA A 744 -29.24 6.24 12.65
CA ALA A 744 -29.22 6.66 11.24
C ALA A 744 -27.87 7.27 10.80
N LEU A 745 -27.12 7.90 11.71
CA LEU A 745 -25.77 8.40 11.44
C LEU A 745 -24.69 7.29 11.43
N LEU A 746 -24.99 6.09 11.95
CA LEU A 746 -24.11 4.91 11.88
C LEU A 746 -24.43 4.02 10.68
N LEU A 747 -25.64 4.08 10.11
CA LEU A 747 -26.05 3.25 8.98
C LEU A 747 -25.07 3.24 7.79
N PRO A 748 -24.48 4.38 7.34
CA PRO A 748 -23.49 4.36 6.26
C PRO A 748 -22.21 3.57 6.59
N LEU A 749 -21.82 3.49 7.86
CA LEU A 749 -20.69 2.67 8.30
C LEU A 749 -21.06 1.19 8.32
N VAL A 750 -22.24 0.86 8.87
CA VAL A 750 -22.72 -0.52 8.95
C VAL A 750 -22.86 -1.10 7.54
N LEU A 751 -23.46 -0.38 6.59
CA LEU A 751 -23.62 -0.86 5.22
C LEU A 751 -22.27 -1.06 4.50
N VAL A 752 -21.29 -0.17 4.68
CA VAL A 752 -19.94 -0.34 4.10
C VAL A 752 -19.20 -1.52 4.72
N LEU A 753 -19.30 -1.72 6.04
CA LEU A 753 -18.67 -2.88 6.69
C LEU A 753 -19.35 -4.19 6.29
N VAL A 754 -20.68 -4.22 6.21
CA VAL A 754 -21.46 -5.39 5.80
C VAL A 754 -21.15 -5.74 4.34
N GLU A 755 -21.06 -4.79 3.41
CA GLU A 755 -20.61 -5.06 2.04
C GLU A 755 -19.15 -5.56 1.98
N GLY A 756 -18.32 -5.13 2.94
CA GLY A 756 -16.89 -5.44 3.04
C GLY A 756 -16.49 -6.67 3.87
N ILE A 757 -17.41 -7.56 4.26
CA ILE A 757 -17.06 -8.83 4.94
C ILE A 757 -16.39 -9.79 3.94
N SER A 758 -15.43 -10.59 4.42
CA SER A 758 -14.78 -11.63 3.62
C SER A 758 -15.46 -13.00 3.74
N ALA A 759 -15.34 -13.79 2.69
CA ALA A 759 -15.55 -15.24 2.64
C ALA A 759 -14.30 -15.99 2.14
N SER A 760 -13.11 -15.39 2.22
CA SER A 760 -11.83 -16.06 1.91
C SER A 760 -11.69 -17.38 2.69
N PRO A 761 -11.18 -18.46 2.07
CA PRO A 761 -10.79 -19.66 2.79
C PRO A 761 -9.64 -19.41 3.78
N HIS A 762 -9.44 -20.36 4.69
CA HIS A 762 -8.28 -20.44 5.59
C HIS A 762 -7.73 -21.87 5.65
N PRO A 763 -7.04 -22.36 4.60
CA PRO A 763 -6.43 -23.69 4.61
C PRO A 763 -5.40 -23.86 5.73
N GLU A 764 -5.26 -25.08 6.24
CA GLU A 764 -4.15 -25.45 7.14
C GLU A 764 -2.88 -25.71 6.30
N VAL A 765 -1.78 -25.08 6.69
CA VAL A 765 -0.48 -25.18 6.03
C VAL A 765 0.13 -26.55 6.35
N PRO A 766 0.53 -27.34 5.34
CA PRO A 766 1.19 -28.62 5.56
C PRO A 766 2.45 -28.48 6.42
N ARG A 767 2.60 -29.38 7.41
CA ARG A 767 3.82 -29.44 8.23
C ARG A 767 5.01 -29.87 7.37
N PRO A 768 6.24 -29.42 7.68
CA PRO A 768 7.43 -30.00 7.08
C PRO A 768 7.50 -31.52 7.38
N PRO A 769 8.00 -32.33 6.44
CA PRO A 769 8.35 -33.72 6.68
C PRO A 769 9.39 -33.87 7.79
N ALA A 770 9.32 -34.98 8.54
CA ALA A 770 10.35 -35.32 9.51
C ALA A 770 11.71 -35.53 8.81
N GLY A 771 12.79 -35.02 9.41
CA GLY A 771 14.14 -35.08 8.85
C GLY A 771 14.52 -33.94 7.88
N LEU A 772 13.55 -33.23 7.27
CA LEU A 772 13.87 -32.16 6.28
C LEU A 772 14.75 -31.03 6.86
N SER A 773 14.59 -30.73 8.15
CA SER A 773 15.39 -29.73 8.88
C SER A 773 16.82 -30.17 9.21
N GLU A 774 17.15 -31.45 9.00
CA GLU A 774 18.46 -32.03 9.33
C GLU A 774 19.39 -32.05 8.09
N VAL A 775 18.82 -31.99 6.88
CA VAL A 775 19.55 -31.99 5.61
C VAL A 775 20.35 -30.70 5.42
N GLN A 776 21.65 -30.83 5.15
CA GLN A 776 22.57 -29.71 4.94
C GLN A 776 22.63 -29.32 3.45
N GLY A 777 22.28 -28.06 3.13
CA GLY A 777 22.36 -27.57 1.76
C GLY A 777 23.79 -27.48 1.18
N PRO A 778 23.95 -27.27 -0.15
CA PRO A 778 22.88 -27.03 -1.12
C PRO A 778 22.11 -28.30 -1.48
N MET A 779 20.77 -28.23 -1.52
CA MET A 779 19.90 -29.35 -1.84
C MET A 779 18.82 -29.01 -2.88
N LEU A 780 18.32 -30.01 -3.59
CA LEU A 780 17.09 -29.92 -4.39
C LEU A 780 16.00 -30.74 -3.69
N VAL A 781 14.81 -30.18 -3.51
CA VAL A 781 13.65 -30.89 -2.97
C VAL A 781 12.69 -31.21 -4.10
N LEU A 782 12.16 -32.44 -4.14
CA LEU A 782 11.25 -32.93 -5.18
C LEU A 782 9.86 -33.25 -4.58
N PRO A 783 8.76 -32.94 -5.29
CA PRO A 783 8.71 -32.31 -6.63
C PRO A 783 9.11 -30.83 -6.57
N SER A 784 9.47 -30.26 -7.72
CA SER A 784 9.69 -28.81 -7.87
C SER A 784 8.83 -28.25 -9.01
N ASP A 785 7.98 -27.30 -8.64
CA ASP A 785 7.18 -26.42 -9.49
C ASP A 785 6.97 -25.08 -8.75
N GLN A 786 6.29 -24.10 -9.36
CA GLN A 786 6.07 -22.78 -8.74
C GLN A 786 5.37 -22.86 -7.36
N LEU A 787 4.35 -23.70 -7.19
CA LEU A 787 3.54 -23.75 -5.97
C LEU A 787 4.13 -24.69 -4.91
N SER A 788 4.69 -25.83 -5.31
CA SER A 788 5.42 -26.70 -4.36
C SER A 788 6.65 -25.99 -3.80
N ASP A 789 7.38 -25.25 -4.64
CA ASP A 789 8.55 -24.50 -4.18
C ASP A 789 8.20 -23.42 -3.15
N GLU A 790 7.07 -22.72 -3.26
CA GLU A 790 6.66 -21.71 -2.25
C GLU A 790 6.40 -22.33 -0.86
N MET A 791 5.92 -23.59 -0.82
CA MET A 791 5.79 -24.37 0.42
C MET A 791 7.15 -24.88 0.93
N ILE A 792 8.01 -25.37 0.03
CA ILE A 792 9.38 -25.82 0.37
C ILE A 792 10.20 -24.64 0.93
N MET A 793 10.09 -23.45 0.33
CA MET A 793 10.68 -22.22 0.83
C MET A 793 10.23 -21.94 2.27
N LEU A 794 8.93 -22.01 2.56
CA LEU A 794 8.43 -21.86 3.92
C LEU A 794 9.00 -22.91 4.88
N TRP A 795 9.13 -24.17 4.46
CA TRP A 795 9.76 -25.23 5.26
C TRP A 795 11.24 -24.94 5.56
N THR A 796 12.00 -24.33 4.65
CA THR A 796 13.39 -23.88 4.90
C THR A 796 13.54 -22.71 5.88
N THR A 797 12.45 -22.18 6.47
CA THR A 797 12.54 -21.10 7.48
C THR A 797 13.12 -21.52 8.83
N ASP A 798 13.45 -22.81 9.00
CA ASP A 798 14.39 -23.27 10.01
C ASP A 798 15.77 -23.49 9.38
N GLY A 799 16.82 -22.96 10.01
CA GLY A 799 18.20 -22.95 9.49
C GLY A 799 18.47 -22.07 8.25
N PHE A 800 17.50 -21.91 7.32
CA PHE A 800 17.70 -21.36 5.97
C PHE A 800 18.81 -22.06 5.16
N PRO A 801 18.78 -23.41 5.04
CA PRO A 801 19.69 -24.13 4.14
C PRO A 801 19.51 -23.68 2.70
N SER A 802 20.59 -23.66 1.92
CA SER A 802 20.53 -23.36 0.49
C SER A 802 19.72 -24.43 -0.25
N VAL A 803 18.71 -24.00 -1.00
CA VAL A 803 17.89 -24.84 -1.87
C VAL A 803 17.92 -24.32 -3.30
N VAL A 804 17.88 -25.25 -4.26
CA VAL A 804 17.73 -24.92 -5.68
C VAL A 804 16.31 -24.41 -5.96
N ASN A 805 15.32 -24.96 -5.25
CA ASN A 805 13.90 -24.57 -5.31
C ASN A 805 13.68 -23.06 -5.16
N GLY A 806 12.65 -22.55 -5.85
CA GLY A 806 12.17 -21.19 -5.71
C GLY A 806 10.91 -20.90 -6.53
N GLY A 807 9.86 -20.44 -5.84
CA GLY A 807 8.75 -19.70 -6.44
C GLY A 807 8.95 -18.19 -6.26
N SER A 808 8.75 -17.41 -7.32
CA SER A 808 8.79 -15.94 -7.25
C SER A 808 7.95 -15.30 -8.36
N GLY A 809 8.08 -13.98 -8.57
CA GLY A 809 7.41 -13.28 -9.67
C GLY A 809 7.81 -13.81 -11.06
N PHE A 810 9.01 -14.37 -11.23
CA PHE A 810 9.46 -15.07 -12.43
C PHE A 810 10.29 -16.32 -12.09
N ILE A 811 10.49 -17.20 -13.08
CA ILE A 811 11.36 -18.38 -12.97
C ILE A 811 12.69 -18.06 -13.69
N PRO A 812 13.86 -18.19 -13.05
CA PRO A 812 15.14 -18.11 -13.75
C PRO A 812 15.35 -19.30 -14.69
N ALA A 813 15.87 -19.08 -15.89
CA ALA A 813 16.03 -20.14 -16.90
C ALA A 813 16.86 -21.36 -16.41
N ARG A 814 17.80 -21.16 -15.49
CA ARG A 814 18.56 -22.25 -14.85
C ARG A 814 17.69 -23.14 -13.95
N LEU A 815 16.69 -22.59 -13.26
CA LEU A 815 15.77 -23.41 -12.46
C LEU A 815 14.85 -24.23 -13.37
N ASP A 816 14.47 -23.67 -14.53
CA ASP A 816 13.70 -24.38 -15.56
C ASP A 816 14.51 -25.54 -16.16
N GLU A 817 15.77 -25.27 -16.56
CA GLU A 817 16.76 -26.27 -17.00
C GLU A 817 16.95 -27.39 -15.97
N VAL A 818 17.05 -27.05 -14.68
CA VAL A 818 17.16 -28.06 -13.60
C VAL A 818 15.87 -28.85 -13.43
N ARG A 819 14.68 -28.25 -13.58
CA ARG A 819 13.40 -28.99 -13.49
C ARG A 819 13.21 -29.94 -14.67
N GLU A 820 13.52 -29.51 -15.89
CA GLU A 820 13.46 -30.35 -17.09
C GLU A 820 14.37 -31.58 -16.96
N VAL A 821 15.61 -31.38 -16.49
CA VAL A 821 16.58 -32.47 -16.31
C VAL A 821 16.29 -33.31 -15.06
N ALA A 822 15.79 -32.72 -13.97
CA ALA A 822 15.45 -33.48 -12.74
C ALA A 822 14.23 -34.40 -12.92
N ALA A 823 13.41 -34.22 -13.96
CA ALA A 823 12.29 -35.11 -14.26
C ALA A 823 12.72 -36.56 -14.56
N THR A 824 13.97 -36.80 -14.95
CA THR A 824 14.55 -38.15 -15.16
C THR A 824 15.48 -38.63 -14.04
N PHE A 825 15.60 -37.87 -12.94
CA PHE A 825 16.44 -38.23 -11.80
C PHE A 825 16.07 -39.62 -11.24
N PRO A 826 17.04 -40.48 -10.83
CA PRO A 826 18.48 -40.26 -10.73
C PRO A 826 19.29 -40.81 -11.94
N ASP A 827 18.95 -40.42 -13.17
CA ASP A 827 19.77 -40.74 -14.34
C ASP A 827 21.16 -40.04 -14.30
N PRO A 828 22.16 -40.54 -15.07
CA PRO A 828 23.51 -39.97 -15.05
C PRO A 828 23.63 -38.49 -15.42
N ALA A 829 22.78 -37.97 -16.32
CA ALA A 829 22.87 -36.57 -16.76
C ALA A 829 22.31 -35.61 -15.70
N SER A 830 21.22 -35.97 -15.02
CA SER A 830 20.70 -35.18 -13.89
C SER A 830 21.65 -35.22 -12.69
N VAL A 831 22.26 -36.37 -12.39
CA VAL A 831 23.31 -36.48 -11.36
C VAL A 831 24.53 -35.62 -11.71
N GLU A 832 25.01 -35.63 -12.96
CA GLU A 832 26.13 -34.79 -13.40
C GLU A 832 25.81 -33.29 -13.32
N LEU A 833 24.63 -32.86 -13.77
CA LEU A 833 24.18 -31.46 -13.68
C LEU A 833 24.12 -30.99 -12.22
N LEU A 834 23.49 -31.77 -11.34
CA LEU A 834 23.29 -31.41 -9.93
C LEU A 834 24.64 -31.32 -9.19
N ARG A 835 25.54 -32.29 -9.40
CA ARG A 835 26.92 -32.21 -8.89
C ARG A 835 27.69 -31.02 -9.47
N GLY A 836 27.52 -30.72 -10.75
CA GLY A 836 28.15 -29.58 -11.43
C GLY A 836 27.69 -28.22 -10.88
N LEU A 837 26.44 -28.12 -10.43
CA LEU A 837 25.90 -26.95 -9.71
C LEU A 837 26.36 -26.89 -8.23
N GLY A 838 26.89 -27.98 -7.68
CA GLY A 838 27.29 -28.10 -6.28
C GLY A 838 26.15 -28.50 -5.33
N VAL A 839 25.09 -29.13 -5.85
CA VAL A 839 24.04 -29.78 -5.05
C VAL A 839 24.60 -31.04 -4.41
N ARG A 840 24.30 -31.23 -3.12
CA ARG A 840 24.82 -32.33 -2.28
C ARG A 840 23.77 -33.38 -1.94
N SER A 841 22.50 -33.00 -1.92
CA SER A 841 21.40 -33.89 -1.57
C SER A 841 20.18 -33.60 -2.43
N VAL A 842 19.50 -34.65 -2.89
CA VAL A 842 18.16 -34.56 -3.49
C VAL A 842 17.17 -35.19 -2.52
N VAL A 843 16.17 -34.42 -2.09
CA VAL A 843 15.21 -34.80 -1.04
C VAL A 843 13.84 -34.99 -1.66
N VAL A 844 13.39 -36.23 -1.77
CA VAL A 844 12.09 -36.60 -2.35
C VAL A 844 11.03 -36.64 -1.25
N VAL A 845 10.03 -35.77 -1.36
CA VAL A 845 8.89 -35.76 -0.44
C VAL A 845 7.83 -36.76 -0.92
N LYS A 846 7.80 -37.94 -0.30
CA LYS A 846 7.00 -39.10 -0.76
C LYS A 846 5.51 -38.80 -0.91
N SER A 847 4.97 -37.93 -0.05
CA SER A 847 3.56 -37.51 -0.08
C SER A 847 3.21 -36.50 -1.17
N MET A 848 4.20 -35.94 -1.88
CA MET A 848 4.02 -34.91 -2.91
C MET A 848 4.34 -35.40 -4.32
N VAL A 849 5.21 -36.40 -4.49
CA VAL A 849 5.59 -36.91 -5.83
C VAL A 849 4.60 -37.90 -6.44
N ALA A 850 3.63 -38.42 -5.68
CA ALA A 850 2.64 -39.36 -6.20
C ALA A 850 1.75 -38.71 -7.28
N GLY A 851 1.65 -39.35 -8.45
CA GLY A 851 0.98 -38.81 -9.64
C GLY A 851 1.80 -37.77 -10.42
N THR A 852 3.09 -37.63 -10.13
CA THR A 852 4.03 -36.75 -10.87
C THR A 852 5.12 -37.58 -11.56
N ASP A 853 5.85 -36.99 -12.51
CA ASP A 853 6.98 -37.65 -13.17
C ASP A 853 8.09 -38.07 -12.18
N TYR A 854 8.15 -37.42 -11.01
CA TYR A 854 9.06 -37.76 -9.93
C TYR A 854 8.61 -38.98 -9.08
N GLU A 855 7.43 -39.57 -9.28
CA GLU A 855 6.93 -40.71 -8.48
C GLU A 855 7.93 -41.87 -8.36
N PRO A 856 8.65 -42.30 -9.43
CA PRO A 856 9.65 -43.35 -9.33
C PRO A 856 10.75 -43.09 -8.29
N THR A 857 11.08 -41.81 -8.01
CA THR A 857 12.12 -41.41 -7.05
C THR A 857 11.76 -41.69 -5.59
N ALA A 858 10.48 -41.94 -5.28
CA ALA A 858 10.01 -42.28 -3.94
C ALA A 858 10.37 -43.69 -3.46
N ASN A 859 10.87 -44.55 -4.36
CA ASN A 859 11.29 -45.92 -4.05
C ASN A 859 12.69 -46.19 -4.67
N PRO A 860 13.77 -46.17 -3.87
CA PRO A 860 15.13 -46.46 -4.35
C PRO A 860 15.27 -47.81 -5.06
N GLY A 861 14.42 -48.80 -4.72
CA GLY A 861 14.40 -50.12 -5.38
C GLY A 861 14.03 -50.10 -6.86
N ASN A 862 13.57 -48.96 -7.39
CA ASN A 862 13.35 -48.75 -8.83
C ASN A 862 14.67 -48.56 -9.61
N PHE A 863 15.80 -48.26 -8.94
CA PHE A 863 17.08 -47.91 -9.56
C PHE A 863 18.19 -48.88 -9.12
N PRO A 864 18.20 -50.14 -9.61
CA PRO A 864 19.21 -51.13 -9.22
C PRO A 864 20.63 -50.78 -9.68
N ASP A 865 20.75 -50.00 -10.75
CA ASP A 865 22.02 -49.56 -11.36
C ASP A 865 22.38 -48.10 -10.97
N LEU A 866 21.95 -47.65 -9.77
CA LEU A 866 22.32 -46.34 -9.22
C LEU A 866 23.85 -46.20 -9.11
N ASP A 867 24.37 -44.98 -9.31
CA ASP A 867 25.79 -44.68 -9.07
C ASP A 867 26.18 -45.06 -7.62
N PRO A 868 27.16 -45.97 -7.39
CA PRO A 868 27.54 -46.41 -6.07
C PRO A 868 28.24 -45.34 -5.21
N ALA A 869 28.49 -44.14 -5.76
CA ALA A 869 28.87 -42.97 -4.97
C ALA A 869 27.67 -42.22 -4.34
N ILE A 870 26.41 -42.55 -4.70
CA ILE A 870 25.21 -41.96 -4.13
C ILE A 870 24.78 -42.73 -2.88
N GLU A 871 24.86 -42.10 -1.70
CA GLU A 871 24.34 -42.66 -0.46
C GLU A 871 22.84 -42.34 -0.33
N VAL A 872 22.00 -43.37 -0.12
CA VAL A 872 20.53 -43.20 -0.07
C VAL A 872 19.99 -43.50 1.32
N GLU A 873 19.35 -42.51 1.94
CA GLU A 873 18.62 -42.63 3.20
C GLU A 873 17.11 -42.72 2.93
N ASP A 874 16.51 -43.86 3.28
CA ASP A 874 15.07 -44.09 3.08
C ASP A 874 14.29 -44.00 4.41
N THR A 875 13.27 -43.13 4.45
CA THR A 875 12.47 -42.85 5.65
C THR A 875 10.97 -42.94 5.36
N PRO A 876 10.07 -42.92 6.37
CA PRO A 876 8.63 -42.98 6.13
C PRO A 876 8.05 -41.78 5.35
N GLU A 877 8.69 -40.60 5.40
CA GLU A 877 8.17 -39.36 4.76
C GLU A 877 9.05 -38.83 3.62
N LEU A 878 10.35 -39.13 3.66
CA LEU A 878 11.37 -38.67 2.71
C LEU A 878 12.21 -39.83 2.15
N VAL A 879 12.74 -39.65 0.94
CA VAL A 879 13.99 -40.28 0.49
C VAL A 879 15.04 -39.19 0.34
N ILE A 880 16.28 -39.41 0.79
CA ILE A 880 17.40 -38.49 0.59
C ILE A 880 18.47 -39.21 -0.22
N TYR A 881 18.84 -38.65 -1.38
CA TYR A 881 19.95 -39.12 -2.22
C TYR A 881 21.11 -38.14 -2.06
N ASN A 882 22.18 -38.53 -1.37
CA ASN A 882 23.38 -37.72 -1.19
C ASN A 882 24.35 -37.95 -2.37
N LEU A 883 24.79 -36.88 -3.04
CA LEU A 883 25.48 -36.88 -4.34
C LEU A 883 27.01 -36.71 -4.25
#